data_AF-A0A2J7QTV6-F1
#
_entry.id   AF-A0A2J7QTV6-F1
#
_cell.length_a   1.000
_cell.length_b   1.000
_cell.length_c   1.000
_cell.angle_alpha   90.00
_cell.angle_beta   90.00
_cell.angle_gamma   90.00
#
_symmetry.space_group_name_H-M   'P 1'
#
loop_
_entity.id
_entity.type
_entity.pdbx_description
1 polymer ?
#
loop_
_entity_poly.entity_id
_entity_poly.type
_entity_poly.pdbx_seq_one_letter_code
_entity_poly.pdbx_strand_id
1 'polypeptide(L)'
;FGGVNGRDFLCVQSLDGTLSFFEQETFSFIRFLPGFLLPGPLVFLPHTDSFLTVTSNWHAETYRYQVLAEAGGTSDEESASGRKVTTEWSYNIGEAALDVVAVTWANSYCDILVLGERNLFCLKDNGTLKFMKRLEYKPCCFHPYFIAASLTSTAAEQEVKVSVSVNSQLEPCPFPHSIDEEGVEIPMCRVSVELVPHSPLSKVQVSVIVQPPLTVSQVSHTISSLCERSSIIAYVYMEQSCDIPTLDVRVITSYMASTGGFPRVLHNVAQLPLKLVALFTAPAKEADFKVTLNTNQPVVSLSQLFPEFVGEGVLSGTSNAAGFQYYGGRGSTVTVLAAKSSQRYRLQCDTLPSLCLLTSQLVQRLNRHFSRHEGFTCSYSSSLPLHELFSEIGTHFFFREKARKIQEELGQRTTQFRVIQRRLLAKFKDKTPTPLTNLDMLLKEAYQQILASTDEMEEIQQALLRSRCQLGCVTRLILLMMRLMNTVSEEDYSDLQAALPSTVYDAEEQGWEEVTDAALSHLLRTSLAKGSKTSQHLAQIALEPMKDITRFKKHISAVLDRISKGSNKAERKDNVGELLKPVKSVSPIPEAGEGGHDEEPVVPVGSQYGERAVSANPRGRSAALLKAHRAAQMPVTNDGLTSHPEAGVVTLKTDQGQKEPSDPQVALIEGPSDVSPSADDDIW
;
A
#
# COMPACT_ATOMS: atom_id res chain seq x y z
N PHE A 1 35.06 -9.65 -33.53
CA PHE A 1 34.87 -11.00 -34.08
C PHE A 1 36.20 -11.53 -34.63
N GLY A 2 36.43 -12.84 -34.62
CA GLY A 2 37.68 -13.48 -35.08
C GLY A 2 38.79 -13.57 -34.02
N GLY A 3 38.47 -13.40 -32.74
CA GLY A 3 39.43 -13.55 -31.63
C GLY A 3 40.55 -12.48 -31.54
N VAL A 4 40.41 -11.36 -32.26
CA VAL A 4 41.38 -10.26 -32.24
C VAL A 4 41.17 -9.39 -30.98
N ASN A 5 42.21 -9.24 -30.16
CA ASN A 5 42.17 -8.41 -28.96
C ASN A 5 42.55 -6.95 -29.27
N GLY A 6 41.84 -6.01 -28.62
CA GLY A 6 42.16 -4.57 -28.69
C GLY A 6 41.77 -3.87 -30.00
N ARG A 7 40.90 -4.49 -30.81
CA ARG A 7 40.32 -3.90 -32.02
C ARG A 7 38.85 -4.24 -32.14
N ASP A 8 38.05 -3.26 -32.55
CA ASP A 8 36.64 -3.45 -32.87
C ASP A 8 36.44 -3.43 -34.38
N PHE A 9 35.64 -4.37 -34.88
CA PHE A 9 35.30 -4.51 -36.30
C PHE A 9 33.79 -4.33 -36.48
N LEU A 10 33.38 -3.96 -37.70
CA LEU A 10 32.00 -3.62 -38.01
C LEU A 10 31.36 -4.71 -38.87
N CYS A 11 30.14 -5.11 -38.52
CA CYS A 11 29.26 -5.91 -39.36
C CYS A 11 28.02 -5.07 -39.67
N VAL A 12 27.63 -4.98 -40.94
CA VAL A 12 26.46 -4.23 -41.40
C VAL A 12 25.45 -5.18 -42.00
N GLN A 13 24.23 -5.19 -41.47
CA GLN A 13 23.10 -5.90 -42.04
C GLN A 13 22.34 -4.99 -43.00
N SER A 14 22.24 -5.42 -44.26
CA SER A 14 21.44 -4.76 -45.29
C SER A 14 19.98 -5.19 -45.21
N LEU A 15 19.07 -4.39 -45.78
CA LEU A 15 17.62 -4.63 -45.75
C LEU A 15 17.19 -5.90 -46.50
N ASP A 16 18.06 -6.44 -47.36
CA ASP A 16 17.87 -7.66 -48.13
C ASP A 16 18.46 -8.92 -47.45
N GLY A 17 19.02 -8.78 -46.23
CA GLY A 17 19.58 -9.89 -45.46
C GLY A 17 21.05 -10.16 -45.70
N THR A 18 21.73 -9.24 -46.39
CA THR A 18 23.17 -9.31 -46.63
C THR A 18 23.97 -8.77 -45.44
N LEU A 19 24.88 -9.59 -44.88
CA LEU A 19 25.87 -9.17 -43.89
C LEU A 19 27.19 -8.78 -44.57
N SER A 20 27.61 -7.54 -44.37
CA SER A 20 28.89 -6.99 -44.86
C SER A 20 29.87 -6.80 -43.71
N PHE A 21 31.06 -7.36 -43.81
CA PHE A 21 32.08 -7.31 -42.76
C PHE A 21 33.21 -6.36 -43.13
N PHE A 22 33.55 -5.46 -42.20
CA PHE A 22 34.59 -4.46 -42.36
C PHE A 22 35.60 -4.57 -41.22
N GLU A 23 36.86 -4.78 -41.60
CA GLU A 23 38.01 -4.78 -40.71
C GLU A 23 38.64 -3.39 -40.78
N GLN A 24 38.20 -2.49 -39.88
CA GLN A 24 38.60 -1.08 -39.84
C GLN A 24 38.34 -0.35 -41.16
N GLU A 25 39.40 0.03 -41.89
CA GLU A 25 39.31 0.75 -43.17
C GLU A 25 39.14 -0.19 -44.37
N THR A 26 39.19 -1.50 -44.15
CA THR A 26 39.16 -2.51 -45.22
C THR A 26 37.87 -3.32 -45.23
N PHE A 27 37.27 -3.45 -46.41
CA PHE A 27 36.20 -4.40 -46.66
C PHE A 27 36.77 -5.83 -46.63
N SER A 28 36.13 -6.73 -45.88
CA SER A 28 36.57 -8.12 -45.72
C SER A 28 35.77 -9.05 -46.66
N PHE A 29 34.48 -9.27 -46.38
CA PHE A 29 33.61 -10.10 -47.22
C PHE A 29 32.12 -9.79 -46.99
N ILE A 30 31.26 -10.37 -47.85
CA ILE A 30 29.80 -10.28 -47.78
C ILE A 30 29.16 -11.67 -47.75
N ARG A 31 28.10 -11.89 -46.95
CA ARG A 31 27.30 -13.12 -46.94
C ARG A 31 25.81 -12.87 -46.86
N PHE A 32 25.03 -13.68 -47.57
CA PHE A 32 23.58 -13.72 -47.43
C PHE A 32 23.15 -14.66 -46.31
N LEU A 33 22.23 -14.20 -45.45
CA LEU A 33 21.59 -15.06 -44.45
C LEU A 33 20.52 -15.96 -45.11
N PRO A 34 20.47 -17.26 -44.76
CA PRO A 34 19.45 -18.16 -45.30
C PRO A 34 18.06 -17.82 -44.74
N GLY A 35 17.00 -18.01 -45.55
CA GLY A 35 15.62 -17.88 -45.08
C GLY A 35 15.19 -16.46 -44.70
N PHE A 36 15.85 -15.43 -45.26
CA PHE A 36 15.60 -14.04 -44.96
C PHE A 36 14.34 -13.49 -45.67
N LEU A 37 13.53 -12.74 -44.94
CA LEU A 37 12.37 -12.00 -45.47
C LEU A 37 12.35 -10.54 -44.96
N LEU A 38 12.56 -10.35 -43.65
CA LEU A 38 12.66 -9.04 -43.02
C LEU A 38 13.89 -8.98 -42.10
N PRO A 39 14.55 -7.81 -42.01
CA PRO A 39 15.66 -7.61 -41.08
C PRO A 39 15.15 -7.66 -39.64
N GLY A 40 15.85 -8.44 -38.81
CA GLY A 40 15.64 -8.48 -37.37
C GLY A 40 16.88 -8.00 -36.62
N PRO A 41 16.79 -7.82 -35.30
CA PRO A 41 17.89 -7.29 -34.51
C PRO A 41 19.07 -8.27 -34.51
N LEU A 42 20.29 -7.73 -34.65
CA LEU A 42 21.56 -8.45 -34.79
C LEU A 42 22.53 -8.07 -33.68
N VAL A 43 23.12 -9.07 -33.00
CA VAL A 43 24.16 -8.87 -31.98
C VAL A 43 25.31 -9.84 -32.17
N PHE A 44 26.51 -9.42 -31.78
CA PHE A 44 27.69 -10.29 -31.75
C PHE A 44 27.91 -10.85 -30.34
N LEU A 45 28.21 -12.15 -30.24
CA LEU A 45 28.49 -12.87 -29.00
C LEU A 45 30.00 -13.11 -28.88
N PRO A 46 30.73 -12.35 -28.02
CA PRO A 46 32.19 -12.47 -27.94
C PRO A 46 32.67 -13.84 -27.44
N HIS A 47 31.89 -14.49 -26.56
CA HIS A 47 32.27 -15.76 -25.93
C HIS A 47 32.31 -16.93 -26.93
N THR A 48 31.37 -16.99 -27.87
CA THR A 48 31.24 -18.07 -28.87
C THR A 48 31.77 -17.68 -30.25
N ASP A 49 32.19 -16.42 -30.42
CA ASP A 49 32.56 -15.82 -31.71
C ASP A 49 31.48 -16.02 -32.79
N SER A 50 30.21 -15.81 -32.38
CA SER A 50 29.03 -16.02 -33.21
C SER A 50 28.16 -14.76 -33.30
N PHE A 51 27.51 -14.56 -34.44
CA PHE A 51 26.47 -13.57 -34.63
C PHE A 51 25.12 -14.18 -34.32
N LEU A 52 24.27 -13.46 -33.61
CA LEU A 52 22.91 -13.85 -33.33
C LEU A 52 21.94 -12.87 -33.97
N THR A 53 20.96 -13.39 -34.69
CA THR A 53 19.85 -12.62 -35.25
C THR A 53 18.53 -13.30 -34.91
N VAL A 54 17.46 -12.52 -34.84
CA VAL A 54 16.10 -13.07 -34.78
C VAL A 54 15.44 -12.91 -36.15
N THR A 55 15.06 -14.03 -36.78
CA THR A 55 14.46 -14.01 -38.12
C THR A 55 12.97 -13.69 -38.08
N SER A 56 12.39 -13.34 -39.22
CA SER A 56 10.95 -13.12 -39.40
C SER A 56 10.10 -14.36 -39.11
N ASN A 57 10.72 -15.55 -39.07
CA ASN A 57 10.07 -16.80 -38.67
C ASN A 57 10.08 -17.01 -37.15
N TRP A 58 10.41 -15.98 -36.36
CA TRP A 58 10.45 -15.98 -34.90
C TRP A 58 11.47 -16.95 -34.31
N HIS A 59 12.55 -17.21 -35.03
CA HIS A 59 13.66 -18.02 -34.54
C HIS A 59 14.86 -17.13 -34.23
N ALA A 60 15.39 -17.26 -33.01
CA ALA A 60 16.71 -16.76 -32.66
C ALA A 60 17.75 -17.76 -33.18
N GLU A 61 18.61 -17.31 -34.09
CA GLU A 61 19.56 -18.14 -34.81
C GLU A 61 20.97 -17.61 -34.63
N THR A 62 21.93 -18.52 -34.43
CA THR A 62 23.35 -18.19 -34.28
C THR A 62 24.19 -18.68 -35.45
N TYR A 63 25.12 -17.82 -35.88
CA TYR A 63 26.01 -18.05 -37.01
C TYR A 63 27.44 -17.77 -36.58
N ARG A 64 28.28 -18.81 -36.53
CA ARG A 64 29.69 -18.65 -36.16
C ARG A 64 30.43 -17.83 -37.21
N TYR A 65 31.25 -16.86 -36.76
CA TYR A 65 31.98 -15.97 -37.65
C TYR A 65 32.86 -16.73 -38.65
N GLN A 66 33.56 -17.77 -38.21
CA GLN A 66 34.39 -18.62 -39.09
C GLN A 66 33.57 -19.27 -40.23
N VAL A 67 32.36 -19.76 -39.92
CA VAL A 67 31.47 -20.38 -40.92
C VAL A 67 31.00 -19.34 -41.94
N LEU A 68 30.70 -18.12 -41.48
CA LEU A 68 30.36 -17.02 -42.38
C LEU A 68 31.56 -16.62 -43.27
N ALA A 69 32.78 -16.56 -42.72
CA ALA A 69 33.97 -16.23 -43.51
C ALA A 69 34.29 -17.30 -44.57
N GLU A 70 34.19 -18.59 -44.21
CA GLU A 70 34.50 -19.72 -45.10
C GLU A 70 33.41 -20.06 -46.13
N ALA A 71 32.16 -19.61 -45.91
CA ALA A 71 31.06 -19.88 -46.83
C ALA A 71 31.31 -19.24 -48.21
N GLY A 72 31.16 -20.02 -49.29
CA GLY A 72 31.37 -19.54 -50.66
C GLY A 72 30.04 -19.19 -51.33
N GLY A 73 29.91 -17.98 -51.86
CA GLY A 73 28.76 -17.56 -52.66
C GLY A 73 28.50 -16.06 -52.61
N THR A 74 29.12 -15.30 -53.50
CA THR A 74 28.58 -14.02 -53.96
C THR A 74 27.59 -14.33 -55.06
N SER A 75 26.30 -14.13 -54.80
CA SER A 75 25.18 -14.00 -55.75
C SER A 75 25.32 -14.65 -57.14
N ASP A 76 24.38 -15.55 -57.43
CA ASP A 76 24.09 -16.21 -58.71
C ASP A 76 24.75 -17.57 -58.95
N GLU A 77 23.96 -18.41 -59.61
CA GLU A 77 24.12 -19.84 -59.81
C GLU A 77 25.50 -20.22 -60.39
N GLU A 78 25.94 -21.45 -60.07
CA GLU A 78 27.17 -22.11 -60.55
C GLU A 78 28.49 -21.82 -59.81
N SER A 79 28.58 -22.27 -58.55
CA SER A 79 29.85 -22.70 -57.95
C SER A 79 29.63 -23.80 -56.90
N ALA A 80 29.76 -25.05 -57.33
CA ALA A 80 29.46 -26.26 -56.55
C ALA A 80 30.52 -26.64 -55.49
N SER A 81 31.20 -25.67 -54.84
CA SER A 81 32.20 -25.98 -53.79
C SER A 81 32.14 -25.12 -52.53
N GLY A 82 31.16 -24.23 -52.36
CA GLY A 82 30.99 -23.45 -51.13
C GLY A 82 30.23 -24.22 -50.04
N ARG A 83 30.72 -24.24 -48.80
CA ARG A 83 29.93 -24.69 -47.63
C ARG A 83 28.70 -23.79 -47.49
N LYS A 84 27.51 -24.39 -47.44
CA LYS A 84 26.27 -23.66 -47.12
C LYS A 84 26.36 -23.09 -45.71
N VAL A 85 25.88 -21.86 -45.51
CA VAL A 85 25.78 -21.25 -44.18
C VAL A 85 24.78 -22.06 -43.37
N THR A 86 25.24 -22.62 -42.24
CA THR A 86 24.42 -23.39 -41.30
C THR A 86 24.38 -22.69 -39.95
N THR A 87 23.21 -22.68 -39.32
CA THR A 87 23.04 -22.20 -37.94
C THR A 87 23.69 -23.16 -36.95
N GLU A 88 24.32 -22.63 -35.91
CA GLU A 88 24.89 -23.43 -34.81
C GLU A 88 23.77 -23.96 -33.90
N TRP A 89 22.81 -23.10 -33.55
CA TRP A 89 21.55 -23.48 -32.96
C TRP A 89 20.45 -22.52 -33.41
N SER A 90 19.20 -22.97 -33.24
CA SER A 90 18.00 -22.18 -33.51
C SER A 90 17.00 -22.40 -32.39
N TYR A 91 16.41 -21.33 -31.88
CA TYR A 91 15.40 -21.36 -30.82
C TYR A 91 14.17 -20.55 -31.24
N ASN A 92 12.99 -21.19 -31.27
CA ASN A 92 11.75 -20.51 -31.60
C ASN A 92 11.22 -19.72 -30.39
N ILE A 93 11.24 -18.39 -30.48
CA ILE A 93 10.71 -17.49 -29.44
C ILE A 93 9.19 -17.26 -29.57
N GLY A 94 8.59 -17.58 -30.73
CA GLY A 94 7.14 -17.51 -30.95
C GLY A 94 6.57 -16.12 -31.19
N GLU A 95 7.41 -15.08 -31.28
CA GLU A 95 7.02 -13.73 -31.67
C GLU A 95 8.18 -12.95 -32.30
N ALA A 96 7.90 -11.77 -32.86
CA ALA A 96 8.93 -10.88 -33.38
C ALA A 96 9.75 -10.26 -32.23
N ALA A 97 11.06 -10.11 -32.44
CA ALA A 97 11.94 -9.40 -31.52
C ALA A 97 12.09 -7.94 -31.94
N LEU A 98 11.94 -7.04 -30.97
CA LEU A 98 12.21 -5.62 -31.12
C LEU A 98 13.71 -5.32 -30.98
N ASP A 99 14.38 -6.00 -30.05
CA ASP A 99 15.78 -5.75 -29.73
C ASP A 99 16.43 -6.99 -29.09
N VAL A 100 17.76 -7.10 -29.21
CA VAL A 100 18.53 -8.21 -28.63
C VAL A 100 19.85 -7.70 -28.05
N VAL A 101 20.14 -8.09 -26.82
CA VAL A 101 21.34 -7.65 -26.09
C VAL A 101 22.04 -8.85 -25.46
N ALA A 102 23.34 -8.96 -25.68
CA ALA A 102 24.19 -9.97 -25.07
C ALA A 102 24.87 -9.42 -23.82
N VAL A 103 24.69 -10.09 -22.67
CA VAL A 103 25.31 -9.74 -21.39
C VAL A 103 26.40 -10.75 -21.08
N THR A 104 27.65 -10.30 -21.11
CA THR A 104 28.81 -11.15 -20.82
C THR A 104 29.16 -11.09 -19.34
N TRP A 105 29.20 -12.23 -18.67
CA TRP A 105 29.57 -12.35 -17.26
C TRP A 105 31.01 -12.82 -17.13
N ALA A 106 31.92 -11.93 -16.71
CA ALA A 106 33.30 -12.23 -16.30
C ALA A 106 34.04 -13.24 -17.21
N ASN A 107 33.83 -13.17 -18.53
CA ASN A 107 34.36 -14.07 -19.56
C ASN A 107 34.02 -15.58 -19.41
N SER A 108 33.06 -15.98 -18.58
CA SER A 108 32.73 -17.40 -18.35
C SER A 108 31.47 -17.89 -19.05
N TYR A 109 30.45 -17.03 -19.21
CA TYR A 109 29.23 -17.35 -19.96
C TYR A 109 28.54 -16.06 -20.42
N CYS A 110 27.66 -16.18 -21.41
CA CYS A 110 26.84 -15.09 -21.93
C CYS A 110 25.36 -15.38 -21.69
N ASP A 111 24.63 -14.41 -21.15
CA ASP A 111 23.18 -14.41 -21.16
C ASP A 111 22.71 -13.53 -22.33
N ILE A 112 21.83 -14.07 -23.17
CA ILE A 112 21.30 -13.40 -24.35
C ILE A 112 19.88 -12.99 -24.03
N LEU A 113 19.65 -11.68 -23.90
CA LEU A 113 18.32 -11.14 -23.66
C LEU A 113 17.68 -10.75 -24.98
N VAL A 114 16.47 -11.25 -25.23
CA VAL A 114 15.67 -10.93 -26.41
C VAL A 114 14.39 -10.26 -25.94
N LEU A 115 14.14 -9.04 -26.41
CA LEU A 115 12.90 -8.33 -26.15
C LEU A 115 11.92 -8.60 -27.30
N GLY A 116 10.89 -9.38 -27.04
CA GLY A 116 9.75 -9.55 -27.95
C GLY A 116 8.70 -8.47 -27.78
N GLU A 117 7.66 -8.51 -28.62
CA GLU A 117 6.52 -7.59 -28.52
C GLU A 117 5.70 -7.75 -27.23
N ARG A 118 5.74 -8.93 -26.59
CA ARG A 118 4.96 -9.23 -25.38
C ARG A 118 5.75 -9.95 -24.30
N ASN A 119 6.92 -10.50 -24.60
CA ASN A 119 7.72 -11.23 -23.64
C ASN A 119 9.19 -10.79 -23.69
N LEU A 120 9.86 -10.88 -22.54
CA LEU A 120 11.29 -10.78 -22.41
C LEU A 120 11.86 -12.18 -22.22
N PHE A 121 12.77 -12.60 -23.09
CA PHE A 121 13.44 -13.89 -23.04
C PHE A 121 14.88 -13.73 -22.58
N CYS A 122 15.38 -14.72 -21.85
CA CYS A 122 16.79 -14.87 -21.54
C CYS A 122 17.24 -16.26 -21.99
N LEU A 123 18.09 -16.31 -23.01
CA LEU A 123 18.71 -17.53 -23.53
C LEU A 123 20.14 -17.63 -22.99
N LYS A 124 20.62 -18.85 -22.79
CA LYS A 124 22.04 -19.12 -22.57
C LYS A 124 22.79 -19.12 -23.91
N ASP A 125 24.10 -19.09 -23.85
CA ASP A 125 25.02 -19.22 -24.99
C ASP A 125 24.76 -20.45 -25.89
N ASN A 126 24.30 -21.55 -25.30
CA ASN A 126 23.93 -22.78 -26.02
C ASN A 126 22.51 -22.79 -26.60
N GLY A 127 21.77 -21.67 -26.56
CA GLY A 127 20.41 -21.56 -27.11
C GLY A 127 19.30 -22.12 -26.23
N THR A 128 19.61 -22.59 -25.01
CA THR A 128 18.58 -23.03 -24.06
C THR A 128 17.95 -21.83 -23.34
N LEU A 129 16.64 -21.89 -23.13
CA LEU A 129 15.90 -20.86 -22.38
C LEU A 129 16.28 -20.92 -20.89
N LYS A 130 16.77 -19.80 -20.35
CA LYS A 130 17.05 -19.61 -18.92
C LYS A 130 15.78 -19.16 -18.19
N PHE A 131 15.10 -18.15 -18.72
CA PHE A 131 13.79 -17.72 -18.24
C PHE A 131 13.04 -16.92 -19.31
N MET A 132 11.73 -16.80 -19.12
CA MET A 132 10.86 -15.94 -19.91
C MET A 132 9.96 -15.16 -18.96
N LYS A 133 9.78 -13.86 -19.23
CA LYS A 133 8.83 -12.99 -18.52
C LYS A 133 7.82 -12.42 -19.51
N ARG A 134 6.54 -12.71 -19.29
CA ARG A 134 5.46 -12.03 -20.00
C ARG A 134 5.28 -10.61 -19.49
N LEU A 135 5.19 -9.66 -20.42
CA LEU A 135 4.96 -8.24 -20.14
C LEU A 135 3.47 -7.94 -20.36
N GLU A 136 2.87 -7.22 -19.42
CA GLU A 136 1.46 -6.79 -19.50
C GLU A 136 1.29 -5.45 -20.24
N TYR A 137 2.37 -4.98 -20.87
CA TYR A 137 2.44 -3.76 -21.65
C TYR A 137 3.23 -4.01 -22.93
N LYS A 138 3.11 -3.11 -23.92
CA LYS A 138 3.92 -3.14 -25.14
C LYS A 138 5.26 -2.44 -24.86
N PRO A 139 6.39 -3.17 -24.84
CA PRO A 139 7.70 -2.54 -24.65
C PRO A 139 8.15 -1.83 -25.95
N CYS A 140 8.93 -0.76 -25.82
CA CYS A 140 9.50 -0.04 -26.97
C CYS A 140 11.00 -0.35 -27.17
N CYS A 141 11.75 -0.47 -26.08
CA CYS A 141 13.19 -0.74 -26.06
C CYS A 141 13.58 -1.30 -24.68
N PHE A 142 14.75 -1.92 -24.57
CA PHE A 142 15.31 -2.32 -23.28
C PHE A 142 16.84 -2.25 -23.28
N HIS A 143 17.43 -2.12 -22.09
CA HIS A 143 18.88 -2.25 -21.93
C HIS A 143 19.20 -2.86 -20.56
N PRO A 144 19.85 -4.02 -20.49
CA PRO A 144 20.33 -4.58 -19.23
C PRO A 144 21.53 -3.77 -18.73
N TYR A 145 21.58 -3.48 -17.42
CA TYR A 145 22.72 -2.82 -16.78
C TYR A 145 23.02 -3.49 -15.44
N PHE A 146 24.25 -3.37 -14.98
CA PHE A 146 24.68 -3.94 -13.71
C PHE A 146 24.12 -3.11 -12.54
N ILE A 147 23.46 -3.76 -11.59
CA ILE A 147 23.07 -3.17 -10.31
C ILE A 147 24.08 -3.61 -9.27
N ALA A 148 24.94 -2.71 -8.81
CA ALA A 148 25.73 -2.92 -7.61
C ALA A 148 24.81 -2.67 -6.40
N ALA A 149 24.45 -3.72 -5.68
CA ALA A 149 23.77 -3.56 -4.40
C ALA A 149 24.80 -3.27 -3.32
N SER A 150 24.64 -2.14 -2.60
CA SER A 150 24.71 -2.02 -1.13
C SER A 150 25.45 -0.76 -0.60
N LEU A 151 24.78 -0.09 0.36
CA LEU A 151 25.26 0.72 1.50
C LEU A 151 25.73 2.19 1.30
N THR A 152 24.96 3.14 1.87
CA THR A 152 25.27 3.92 3.11
C THR A 152 24.56 5.29 3.11
N SER A 153 23.81 5.56 4.19
CA SER A 153 22.91 6.72 4.36
C SER A 153 23.62 8.08 4.56
N THR A 154 24.87 8.09 5.01
CA THR A 154 25.57 9.33 5.42
C THR A 154 26.07 10.21 4.27
N ALA A 155 26.18 9.68 3.04
CA ALA A 155 26.58 10.48 1.88
C ALA A 155 25.40 11.22 1.21
N ALA A 156 24.15 10.92 1.58
CA ALA A 156 22.98 11.52 0.94
C ALA A 156 22.83 13.03 1.19
N GLU A 157 23.17 13.50 2.41
CA GLU A 157 23.11 14.92 2.75
C GLU A 157 24.26 15.73 2.14
N GLN A 158 25.35 15.06 1.72
CA GLN A 158 26.46 15.70 1.02
C GLN A 158 26.16 15.90 -0.47
N GLU A 159 25.27 15.10 -1.05
CA GLU A 159 24.93 15.12 -2.48
C GLU A 159 23.78 16.09 -2.80
N VAL A 160 22.81 16.25 -1.89
CA VAL A 160 21.69 17.18 -2.07
C VAL A 160 21.22 17.76 -0.74
N LYS A 161 21.06 19.08 -0.72
CA LYS A 161 20.43 19.78 0.39
C LYS A 161 18.94 19.95 0.09
N VAL A 162 18.10 19.43 0.99
CA VAL A 162 16.64 19.58 0.93
C VAL A 162 16.20 20.54 2.02
N SER A 163 15.58 21.66 1.65
CA SER A 163 14.97 22.61 2.59
C SER A 163 13.47 22.70 2.38
N VAL A 164 12.72 22.43 3.45
CA VAL A 164 11.25 22.52 3.45
C VAL A 164 10.87 23.83 4.14
N SER A 165 10.07 24.64 3.45
CA SER A 165 9.52 25.88 3.97
C SER A 165 8.00 25.83 3.95
N VAL A 166 7.37 26.26 5.03
CA VAL A 166 5.92 26.26 5.22
C VAL A 166 5.46 27.70 5.27
N ASN A 167 4.54 28.10 4.40
CA ASN A 167 4.02 29.46 4.38
C ASN A 167 3.05 29.68 5.54
N SER A 168 3.26 30.74 6.31
CA SER A 168 2.36 31.14 7.41
C SER A 168 1.10 31.84 6.92
N GLN A 169 1.11 32.40 5.71
CA GLN A 169 -0.08 32.99 5.08
C GLN A 169 -0.88 31.87 4.40
N LEU A 170 -2.14 31.75 4.80
CA LEU A 170 -3.07 30.74 4.30
C LEU A 170 -3.89 31.31 3.14
N GLU A 171 -4.21 30.46 2.18
CA GLU A 171 -5.01 30.77 1.00
C GLU A 171 -6.34 30.00 1.08
N PRO A 172 -7.45 30.47 0.48
CA PRO A 172 -8.69 29.70 0.43
C PRO A 172 -8.51 28.42 -0.41
N CYS A 173 -9.09 27.31 0.04
CA CYS A 173 -8.98 26.02 -0.64
C CYS A 173 -9.94 25.94 -1.85
N PRO A 174 -9.44 25.70 -3.08
CA PRO A 174 -10.30 25.48 -4.26
C PRO A 174 -10.64 23.99 -4.49
N PHE A 175 -10.08 23.08 -3.71
CA PHE A 175 -10.19 21.63 -3.91
C PHE A 175 -11.43 21.06 -3.21
N PRO A 176 -11.99 19.94 -3.71
CA PRO A 176 -13.14 19.30 -3.07
C PRO A 176 -12.80 18.85 -1.64
N HIS A 177 -13.72 19.11 -0.71
CA HIS A 177 -13.63 18.73 0.69
C HIS A 177 -15.02 18.36 1.23
N SER A 178 -15.08 17.46 2.21
CA SER A 178 -16.33 16.98 2.85
C SER A 178 -16.71 17.79 4.11
N ILE A 179 -16.32 19.06 4.14
CA ILE A 179 -16.58 19.97 5.27
C ILE A 179 -17.58 21.03 4.79
N ASP A 180 -18.84 20.86 5.16
CA ASP A 180 -19.93 21.77 4.85
C ASP A 180 -20.26 22.59 6.12
N GLU A 181 -19.51 23.64 6.36
CA GLU A 181 -19.82 24.63 7.41
C GLU A 181 -20.24 25.95 6.75
N GLU A 182 -21.48 26.39 6.98
CA GLU A 182 -22.02 27.62 6.40
C GLU A 182 -21.16 28.84 6.77
N GLY A 183 -20.63 29.53 5.76
CA GLY A 183 -19.89 30.79 5.94
C GLY A 183 -18.43 30.63 6.39
N VAL A 184 -17.87 29.42 6.40
CA VAL A 184 -16.48 29.16 6.77
C VAL A 184 -15.66 28.72 5.55
N GLU A 185 -14.72 29.56 5.12
CA GLU A 185 -13.77 29.19 4.05
C GLU A 185 -12.65 28.30 4.62
N ILE A 186 -12.48 27.10 4.04
CA ILE A 186 -11.42 26.18 4.45
C ILE A 186 -10.06 26.71 3.96
N PRO A 187 -9.08 26.91 4.86
CA PRO A 187 -7.76 27.39 4.47
C PRO A 187 -6.89 26.26 3.90
N MET A 188 -5.90 26.68 3.13
CA MET A 188 -4.89 25.86 2.49
C MET A 188 -3.50 26.46 2.75
N CYS A 189 -2.54 25.62 3.05
CA CYS A 189 -1.16 26.02 3.37
C CYS A 189 -0.21 25.61 2.25
N ARG A 190 0.56 26.59 1.76
CA ARG A 190 1.61 26.38 0.75
C ARG A 190 2.89 25.83 1.40
N VAL A 191 3.30 24.64 1.00
CA VAL A 191 4.57 24.00 1.38
C VAL A 191 5.51 24.04 0.18
N SER A 192 6.69 24.65 0.34
CA SER A 192 7.72 24.71 -0.70
C SER A 192 8.92 23.86 -0.30
N VAL A 193 9.24 22.89 -1.15
CA VAL A 193 10.40 22.01 -1.02
C VAL A 193 11.44 22.47 -2.02
N GLU A 194 12.55 22.95 -1.50
CA GLU A 194 13.68 23.40 -2.30
C GLU A 194 14.79 22.34 -2.27
N LEU A 195 15.22 21.94 -3.47
CA LEU A 195 16.29 20.97 -3.69
C LEU A 195 17.50 21.70 -4.25
N VAL A 196 18.63 21.63 -3.55
CA VAL A 196 19.90 22.19 -4.00
C VAL A 196 20.89 21.04 -4.20
N PRO A 197 21.11 20.58 -5.45
CA PRO A 197 22.08 19.52 -5.73
C PRO A 197 23.52 20.05 -5.54
N HIS A 198 24.36 19.25 -4.90
CA HIS A 198 25.82 19.45 -4.86
C HIS A 198 26.54 18.58 -5.90
N SER A 199 25.87 17.55 -6.40
CA SER A 199 26.27 16.71 -7.53
C SER A 199 25.06 16.45 -8.44
N PRO A 200 25.25 16.14 -9.74
CA PRO A 200 24.14 15.83 -10.63
C PRO A 200 23.42 14.57 -10.16
N LEU A 201 22.10 14.63 -10.03
CA LEU A 201 21.27 13.50 -9.60
C LEU A 201 20.35 13.05 -10.73
N SER A 202 19.94 11.79 -10.70
CA SER A 202 18.96 11.25 -11.65
C SER A 202 17.79 10.60 -10.92
N LYS A 203 16.63 10.55 -11.59
CA LYS A 203 15.40 9.92 -11.08
C LYS A 203 15.02 10.41 -9.67
N VAL A 204 15.05 11.73 -9.47
CA VAL A 204 14.66 12.34 -8.20
C VAL A 204 13.14 12.28 -8.08
N GLN A 205 12.63 11.74 -6.97
CA GLN A 205 11.22 11.72 -6.63
C GLN A 205 11.06 12.36 -5.25
N VAL A 206 10.21 13.40 -5.18
CA VAL A 206 9.87 14.08 -3.94
C VAL A 206 8.41 13.79 -3.64
N SER A 207 8.16 13.21 -2.47
CA SER A 207 6.82 12.90 -1.99
C SER A 207 6.49 13.67 -0.72
N VAL A 208 5.40 14.43 -0.74
CA VAL A 208 4.89 15.20 0.40
C VAL A 208 3.73 14.43 1.03
N ILE A 209 3.91 14.02 2.28
CA ILE A 209 3.01 13.11 2.99
C ILE A 209 2.53 13.78 4.28
N VAL A 210 1.22 13.77 4.48
CA VAL A 210 0.54 14.21 5.70
C VAL A 210 -0.34 13.07 6.23
N GLN A 211 -0.83 13.21 7.46
CA GLN A 211 -1.77 12.25 8.03
C GLN A 211 -3.21 12.74 7.84
N PRO A 212 -4.18 11.85 7.55
CA PRO A 212 -5.60 12.19 7.56
C PRO A 212 -6.00 12.87 8.88
N PRO A 213 -6.92 13.86 8.88
CA PRO A 213 -7.75 14.36 7.75
C PRO A 213 -7.06 15.30 6.76
N LEU A 214 -5.78 15.62 6.98
CA LEU A 214 -5.06 16.48 6.05
C LEU A 214 -4.77 15.72 4.76
N THR A 215 -4.81 16.44 3.64
CA THR A 215 -4.47 15.91 2.33
C THR A 215 -3.56 16.88 1.58
N VAL A 216 -2.91 16.39 0.52
CA VAL A 216 -2.00 17.19 -0.31
C VAL A 216 -2.53 17.22 -1.74
N SER A 217 -2.60 18.41 -2.32
CA SER A 217 -2.96 18.63 -3.73
C SER A 217 -2.15 17.77 -4.71
N GLN A 218 -0.83 17.62 -4.49
CA GLN A 218 0.03 16.74 -5.26
C GLN A 218 0.98 15.98 -4.32
N VAL A 219 0.81 14.66 -4.23
CA VAL A 219 1.55 13.81 -3.29
C VAL A 219 2.97 13.52 -3.77
N SER A 220 3.21 13.43 -5.08
CA SER A 220 4.52 13.06 -5.62
C SER A 220 4.90 13.88 -6.86
N HIS A 221 6.18 14.26 -6.91
CA HIS A 221 6.79 15.03 -7.99
C HIS A 221 8.06 14.31 -8.44
N THR A 222 8.21 14.10 -9.75
CA THR A 222 9.36 13.39 -10.33
C THR A 222 10.17 14.33 -11.20
N ILE A 223 11.49 14.34 -11.01
CA ILE A 223 12.47 15.10 -11.78
C ILE A 223 13.47 14.10 -12.36
N SER A 224 13.57 14.03 -13.69
CA SER A 224 14.41 13.06 -14.39
C SER A 224 15.91 13.27 -14.15
N SER A 225 16.36 14.53 -14.18
CA SER A 225 17.72 14.93 -13.86
C SER A 225 17.72 16.26 -13.12
N LEU A 226 18.42 16.31 -11.98
CA LEU A 226 18.54 17.48 -11.13
C LEU A 226 20.00 17.94 -11.14
N CYS A 227 20.27 19.02 -11.88
CA CYS A 227 21.59 19.65 -11.97
C CYS A 227 21.63 21.02 -11.28
N GLU A 228 20.47 21.70 -11.19
CA GLU A 228 20.35 23.04 -10.63
C GLU A 228 19.31 23.07 -9.51
N ARG A 229 19.31 24.17 -8.75
CA ARG A 229 18.32 24.42 -7.70
C ARG A 229 16.90 24.34 -8.28
N SER A 230 16.08 23.49 -7.69
CA SER A 230 14.67 23.31 -8.08
C SER A 230 13.76 23.51 -6.88
N SER A 231 12.60 24.13 -7.11
CA SER A 231 11.58 24.31 -6.08
C SER A 231 10.31 23.58 -6.50
N ILE A 232 9.78 22.79 -5.58
CA ILE A 232 8.51 22.10 -5.71
C ILE A 232 7.54 22.77 -4.75
N ILE A 233 6.30 22.96 -5.19
CA ILE A 233 5.24 23.56 -4.39
C ILE A 233 4.13 22.53 -4.28
N ALA A 234 3.73 22.25 -3.05
CA ALA A 234 2.57 21.44 -2.74
C ALA A 234 1.67 22.22 -1.77
N TYR A 235 0.37 22.04 -1.90
CA TYR A 235 -0.60 22.65 -1.00
C TYR A 235 -1.25 21.61 -0.11
N VAL A 236 -1.35 21.91 1.18
CA VAL A 236 -1.97 21.06 2.20
C VAL A 236 -3.24 21.71 2.71
N TYR A 237 -4.33 20.95 2.79
CA TYR A 237 -5.63 21.42 3.28
C TYR A 237 -6.36 20.29 4.03
N MET A 238 -7.46 20.63 4.70
CA MET A 238 -8.30 19.66 5.38
C MET A 238 -9.35 19.09 4.41
N GLU A 239 -9.36 17.77 4.22
CA GLU A 239 -10.28 17.09 3.29
C GLU A 239 -11.56 16.65 3.98
N GLN A 240 -11.45 16.19 5.23
CA GLN A 240 -12.54 15.53 5.95
C GLN A 240 -12.72 16.10 7.36
N SER A 241 -13.96 16.02 7.86
CA SER A 241 -14.35 16.38 9.21
C SER A 241 -13.99 15.26 10.22
N CYS A 242 -12.74 15.21 10.66
CA CYS A 242 -12.33 14.34 11.76
C CYS A 242 -11.24 14.96 12.65
N ASP A 243 -10.97 14.32 13.79
CA ASP A 243 -9.96 14.79 14.73
C ASP A 243 -8.54 14.70 14.14
N ILE A 244 -7.73 15.74 14.37
CA ILE A 244 -6.41 15.87 13.77
C ILE A 244 -5.33 15.33 14.72
N PRO A 245 -4.62 14.24 14.37
CA PRO A 245 -3.59 13.67 15.24
C PRO A 245 -2.30 14.50 15.25
N THR A 246 -1.86 15.03 14.10
CA THR A 246 -0.62 15.79 13.98
C THR A 246 -0.67 16.83 12.85
N LEU A 247 0.16 17.86 12.96
CA LEU A 247 0.43 18.89 11.94
C LEU A 247 1.79 18.67 11.24
N ASP A 248 2.40 17.49 11.43
CA ASP A 248 3.64 17.12 10.76
C ASP A 248 3.42 16.86 9.26
N VAL A 249 4.19 17.56 8.43
CA VAL A 249 4.35 17.26 7.00
C VAL A 249 5.68 16.57 6.82
N ARG A 250 5.66 15.37 6.26
CA ARG A 250 6.86 14.61 5.92
C ARG A 250 7.15 14.75 4.43
N VAL A 251 8.36 15.19 4.11
CA VAL A 251 8.87 15.23 2.74
C VAL A 251 9.91 14.13 2.60
N ILE A 252 9.64 13.19 1.70
CA ILE A 252 10.55 12.09 1.37
C ILE A 252 11.14 12.36 0.00
N THR A 253 12.46 12.50 -0.07
CA THR A 253 13.18 12.71 -1.34
C THR A 253 14.00 11.48 -1.64
N SER A 254 13.62 10.71 -2.65
CA SER A 254 14.40 9.59 -3.17
C SER A 254 15.09 9.97 -4.47
N TYR A 255 16.31 9.49 -4.70
CA TYR A 255 17.05 9.77 -5.94
C TYR A 255 18.15 8.74 -6.18
N MET A 256 18.72 8.75 -7.39
CA MET A 256 19.87 7.95 -7.76
C MET A 256 21.12 8.84 -7.82
N ALA A 257 22.12 8.51 -7.01
CA ALA A 257 23.42 9.20 -6.98
C ALA A 257 24.17 9.02 -8.32
N SER A 258 24.83 10.07 -8.82
CA SER A 258 25.66 10.00 -10.03
C SER A 258 26.89 9.12 -9.83
N THR A 259 27.50 9.16 -8.64
CA THR A 259 28.61 8.29 -8.26
C THR A 259 28.07 6.94 -7.77
N GLY A 260 28.01 5.97 -8.69
CA GLY A 260 27.70 4.57 -8.37
C GLY A 260 26.24 4.15 -8.54
N GLY A 261 25.33 5.06 -8.90
CA GLY A 261 23.95 4.71 -9.25
C GLY A 261 23.15 4.10 -8.09
N PHE A 262 23.52 4.39 -6.84
CA PHE A 262 22.83 3.85 -5.68
C PHE A 262 21.57 4.67 -5.34
N PRO A 263 20.45 4.03 -5.00
CA PRO A 263 19.27 4.73 -4.51
C PRO A 263 19.54 5.30 -3.11
N ARG A 264 19.20 6.57 -2.92
CA ARG A 264 19.26 7.27 -1.64
C ARG A 264 17.89 7.83 -1.30
N VAL A 265 17.61 7.96 0.00
CA VAL A 265 16.36 8.53 0.50
C VAL A 265 16.68 9.50 1.65
N LEU A 266 16.12 10.71 1.56
CA LEU A 266 16.17 11.73 2.59
C LEU A 266 14.77 11.93 3.18
N HIS A 267 14.74 12.15 4.49
CA HIS A 267 13.50 12.40 5.24
C HIS A 267 13.58 13.76 5.91
N ASN A 268 12.67 14.65 5.54
CA ASN A 268 12.52 15.96 6.18
C ASN A 268 11.13 16.06 6.79
N VAL A 269 11.02 16.67 7.97
CA VAL A 269 9.73 16.91 8.63
C VAL A 269 9.61 18.40 8.93
N ALA A 270 8.46 18.97 8.58
CA ALA A 270 8.09 20.34 8.90
C ALA A 270 6.72 20.36 9.60
N GLN A 271 6.40 21.47 10.26
CA GLN A 271 5.15 21.65 11.00
C GLN A 271 4.26 22.66 10.31
N LEU A 272 2.99 22.32 10.12
CA LEU A 272 1.96 23.19 9.58
C LEU A 272 1.47 24.20 10.64
N PRO A 273 1.01 25.39 10.20
CA PRO A 273 0.42 26.35 11.12
C PRO A 273 -0.90 25.85 11.70
N LEU A 274 -1.13 26.07 13.00
CA LEU A 274 -2.35 25.65 13.70
C LEU A 274 -3.62 26.27 13.11
N LYS A 275 -3.54 27.50 12.57
CA LYS A 275 -4.65 28.19 11.89
C LYS A 275 -5.17 27.44 10.65
N LEU A 276 -4.41 26.50 10.10
CA LEU A 276 -4.87 25.62 9.02
C LEU A 276 -6.02 24.72 9.46
N VAL A 277 -6.06 24.34 10.74
CA VAL A 277 -7.02 23.35 11.25
C VAL A 277 -7.93 23.88 12.34
N ALA A 278 -7.61 25.02 12.95
CA ALA A 278 -8.33 25.58 14.07
C ALA A 278 -8.72 27.05 13.87
N LEU A 279 -9.93 27.37 14.29
CA LEU A 279 -10.48 28.71 14.49
C LEU A 279 -10.48 29.05 15.98
N PHE A 280 -10.47 30.33 16.29
CA PHE A 280 -10.69 30.77 17.66
C PHE A 280 -12.19 30.91 17.93
N THR A 281 -12.60 30.51 19.13
CA THR A 281 -13.98 30.63 19.61
C THR A 281 -14.02 31.02 21.09
N ALA A 282 -15.21 31.33 21.60
CA ALA A 282 -15.39 31.66 23.01
C ALA A 282 -15.03 30.45 23.90
N PRO A 283 -14.25 30.64 24.97
CA PRO A 283 -13.85 29.53 25.84
C PRO A 283 -15.06 28.95 26.59
N ALA A 284 -15.18 27.63 26.59
CA ALA A 284 -16.17 26.88 27.36
C ALA A 284 -15.77 26.86 28.85
N LYS A 285 -16.74 27.08 29.74
CA LYS A 285 -16.50 27.14 31.20
C LYS A 285 -16.25 25.76 31.80
N GLU A 286 -17.03 24.78 31.36
CA GLU A 286 -16.95 23.40 31.81
C GLU A 286 -16.85 22.46 30.61
N ALA A 287 -16.26 21.29 30.84
CA ALA A 287 -16.14 20.23 29.87
C ALA A 287 -15.87 18.91 30.59
N ASP A 288 -16.16 17.79 29.93
CA ASP A 288 -16.06 16.44 30.51
C ASP A 288 -14.60 16.00 30.72
N PHE A 289 -13.73 16.21 29.73
CA PHE A 289 -12.34 15.79 29.79
C PHE A 289 -11.41 16.97 30.09
N LYS A 290 -10.46 16.77 31.00
CA LYS A 290 -9.52 17.80 31.46
C LYS A 290 -8.10 17.27 31.54
N VAL A 291 -7.17 17.95 30.90
CA VAL A 291 -5.73 17.67 30.96
C VAL A 291 -5.04 18.85 31.63
N THR A 292 -4.37 18.63 32.76
CA THR A 292 -3.63 19.68 33.48
C THR A 292 -2.14 19.41 33.40
N LEU A 293 -1.41 20.37 32.82
CA LEU A 293 0.04 20.39 32.71
C LEU A 293 0.62 21.32 33.77
N ASN A 294 1.66 20.85 34.47
CA ASN A 294 2.40 21.63 35.45
C ASN A 294 3.72 22.10 34.85
N THR A 295 4.04 23.39 35.00
CA THR A 295 5.31 23.95 34.55
C THR A 295 6.14 24.43 35.74
N ASN A 296 7.46 24.31 35.67
CA ASN A 296 8.35 24.86 36.70
C ASN A 296 8.68 26.36 36.52
N GLN A 297 8.09 27.01 35.51
CA GLN A 297 8.28 28.42 35.16
C GLN A 297 6.95 29.18 35.28
N PRO A 298 6.99 30.52 35.40
CA PRO A 298 5.77 31.33 35.43
C PRO A 298 4.96 31.17 34.14
N VAL A 299 3.64 31.28 34.28
CA VAL A 299 2.69 31.17 33.16
C VAL A 299 2.93 32.28 32.14
N VAL A 300 3.26 31.89 30.92
CA VAL A 300 3.33 32.74 29.72
C VAL A 300 1.90 33.07 29.25
N SER A 301 1.70 34.32 28.80
CA SER A 301 0.40 34.78 28.26
C SER A 301 0.00 33.97 27.04
N LEU A 302 -1.28 33.59 26.94
CA LEU A 302 -1.80 32.84 25.79
C LEU A 302 -1.64 33.61 24.48
N SER A 303 -1.69 34.94 24.51
CA SER A 303 -1.41 35.78 23.33
C SER A 303 0.02 35.67 22.81
N GLN A 304 0.98 35.38 23.67
CA GLN A 304 2.38 35.15 23.26
C GLN A 304 2.59 33.72 22.75
N LEU A 305 1.83 32.75 23.26
CA LEU A 305 1.88 31.36 22.82
C LEU A 305 1.10 31.13 21.51
N PHE A 306 0.04 31.90 21.27
CA PHE A 306 -0.83 31.79 20.10
C PHE A 306 -0.93 33.13 19.35
N PRO A 307 0.21 33.68 18.87
CA PRO A 307 0.23 35.00 18.23
C PRO A 307 -0.60 35.06 16.94
N GLU A 308 -0.79 33.93 16.25
CA GLU A 308 -1.56 33.85 15.01
C GLU A 308 -3.08 34.04 15.19
N PHE A 309 -3.55 34.03 16.45
CA PHE A 309 -4.93 34.32 16.83
C PHE A 309 -5.08 35.68 17.55
N VAL A 310 -4.02 36.50 17.56
CA VAL A 310 -4.03 37.86 18.15
C VAL A 310 -4.41 38.89 17.08
N GLY A 311 -5.63 39.41 17.15
CA GLY A 311 -6.19 40.38 16.20
C GLY A 311 -7.71 40.27 16.11
N GLU A 312 -8.40 41.29 15.59
CA GLU A 312 -9.86 41.27 15.31
C GLU A 312 -10.80 40.96 16.50
N GLY A 313 -10.41 41.29 17.74
CA GLY A 313 -11.26 41.10 18.92
C GLY A 313 -11.36 39.64 19.42
N VAL A 314 -10.53 38.77 18.87
CA VAL A 314 -10.53 37.32 19.04
C VAL A 314 -9.83 36.91 20.36
N LEU A 315 -8.51 37.10 20.47
CA LEU A 315 -7.74 36.82 21.70
C LEU A 315 -7.16 38.11 22.29
N SER A 316 -7.66 38.55 23.45
CA SER A 316 -7.11 39.72 24.14
C SER A 316 -5.82 39.37 24.91
N GLY A 317 -4.85 40.30 24.95
CA GLY A 317 -3.57 40.10 25.63
C GLY A 317 -3.66 39.86 27.15
N THR A 318 -4.82 40.18 27.75
CA THR A 318 -5.09 40.03 29.18
C THR A 318 -5.89 38.78 29.54
N SER A 319 -6.46 38.06 28.55
CA SER A 319 -7.26 36.87 28.79
C SER A 319 -6.40 35.70 29.30
N ASN A 320 -6.90 35.03 30.33
CA ASN A 320 -6.31 33.80 30.87
C ASN A 320 -6.95 32.53 30.27
N ALA A 321 -7.90 32.69 29.36
CA ALA A 321 -8.64 31.60 28.72
C ALA A 321 -8.68 31.83 27.20
N ALA A 322 -8.46 30.77 26.43
CA ALA A 322 -8.57 30.77 24.98
C ALA A 322 -9.40 29.56 24.54
N GLY A 323 -10.42 29.77 23.70
CA GLY A 323 -11.20 28.71 23.09
C GLY A 323 -10.77 28.49 21.65
N PHE A 324 -10.71 27.23 21.23
CA PHE A 324 -10.36 26.83 19.86
C PHE A 324 -11.35 25.78 19.37
N GLN A 325 -11.78 25.91 18.11
CA GLN A 325 -12.65 24.97 17.43
C GLN A 325 -11.95 24.48 16.17
N TYR A 326 -11.97 23.18 15.89
CA TYR A 326 -11.42 22.65 14.64
C TYR A 326 -12.47 22.70 13.53
N TYR A 327 -12.04 22.91 12.29
CA TYR A 327 -12.93 22.81 11.13
C TYR A 327 -13.56 21.41 11.05
N GLY A 328 -14.87 21.32 10.88
CA GLY A 328 -15.59 20.03 10.86
C GLY A 328 -15.61 19.32 12.21
N GLY A 329 -15.07 19.93 13.28
CA GLY A 329 -15.26 19.45 14.65
C GLY A 329 -16.72 19.69 15.03
N ARG A 330 -17.40 18.68 15.58
CA ARG A 330 -18.85 18.64 15.89
C ARG A 330 -19.34 19.69 16.92
N GLY A 331 -18.93 20.95 16.80
CA GLY A 331 -19.12 22.02 17.78
C GLY A 331 -18.23 21.91 19.02
N SER A 332 -17.38 20.88 19.13
CA SER A 332 -16.53 20.68 20.30
C SER A 332 -15.44 21.75 20.40
N THR A 333 -15.51 22.55 21.47
CA THR A 333 -14.56 23.63 21.74
C THR A 333 -13.49 23.15 22.72
N VAL A 334 -12.23 23.28 22.34
CA VAL A 334 -11.09 23.03 23.24
C VAL A 334 -10.71 24.34 23.92
N THR A 335 -10.81 24.37 25.25
CA THR A 335 -10.49 25.55 26.04
C THR A 335 -9.16 25.38 26.76
N VAL A 336 -8.24 26.33 26.57
CA VAL A 336 -6.95 26.41 27.25
C VAL A 336 -7.02 27.48 28.34
N LEU A 337 -6.82 27.08 29.58
CA LEU A 337 -6.80 27.92 30.78
C LEU A 337 -5.38 28.05 31.31
N ALA A 338 -4.90 29.28 31.43
CA ALA A 338 -3.59 29.64 31.93
C ALA A 338 -3.71 30.12 33.39
N ALA A 339 -3.40 29.25 34.36
CA ALA A 339 -3.59 29.54 35.78
C ALA A 339 -2.38 30.30 36.35
N LYS A 340 -2.41 31.64 36.25
CA LYS A 340 -1.35 32.55 36.70
C LYS A 340 -0.85 32.30 38.13
N SER A 341 -1.74 31.89 39.04
CA SER A 341 -1.40 31.65 40.46
C SER A 341 -0.76 30.29 40.73
N SER A 342 -0.90 29.30 39.85
CA SER A 342 -0.49 27.91 40.14
C SER A 342 0.57 27.35 39.20
N GLN A 343 1.04 28.11 38.20
CA GLN A 343 2.01 27.63 37.20
C GLN A 343 1.51 26.39 36.44
N ARG A 344 0.22 26.39 36.10
CA ARG A 344 -0.45 25.28 35.42
C ARG A 344 -1.20 25.75 34.20
N TYR A 345 -1.21 24.90 33.18
CA TYR A 345 -2.08 25.02 32.03
C TYR A 345 -3.10 23.90 32.07
N ARG A 346 -4.38 24.23 31.97
CA ARG A 346 -5.47 23.25 31.89
C ARG A 346 -6.14 23.33 30.55
N LEU A 347 -6.17 22.22 29.82
CA LEU A 347 -6.94 22.05 28.60
C LEU A 347 -8.21 21.28 28.94
N GLN A 348 -9.35 21.71 28.42
CA GLN A 348 -10.64 21.05 28.64
C GLN A 348 -11.49 21.01 27.37
N CYS A 349 -12.16 19.89 27.15
CA CYS A 349 -13.05 19.65 26.01
C CYS A 349 -14.01 18.49 26.32
N ASP A 350 -15.16 18.44 25.65
CA ASP A 350 -16.15 17.36 25.82
C ASP A 350 -15.71 16.07 25.13
N THR A 351 -14.72 16.15 24.24
CA THR A 351 -14.15 15.03 23.50
C THR A 351 -12.66 14.89 23.82
N LEU A 352 -12.22 13.69 24.23
CA LEU A 352 -10.82 13.41 24.51
C LEU A 352 -9.90 13.52 23.26
N PRO A 353 -10.26 13.00 22.06
CA PRO A 353 -9.40 13.07 20.88
C PRO A 353 -9.00 14.52 20.53
N SER A 354 -9.94 15.45 20.64
CA SER A 354 -9.75 16.86 20.28
C SER A 354 -8.72 17.58 21.18
N LEU A 355 -8.45 17.07 22.38
CA LEU A 355 -7.40 17.59 23.27
C LEU A 355 -5.99 17.27 22.78
N CYS A 356 -5.80 16.24 21.94
CA CYS A 356 -4.49 15.76 21.52
C CYS A 356 -3.65 16.86 20.86
N LEU A 357 -4.19 17.49 19.81
CA LEU A 357 -3.43 18.43 18.99
C LEU A 357 -2.99 19.64 19.81
N LEU A 358 -3.92 20.32 20.49
CA LEU A 358 -3.59 21.51 21.27
C LEU A 358 -2.70 21.23 22.47
N THR A 359 -2.81 20.05 23.11
CA THR A 359 -1.87 19.65 24.16
C THR A 359 -0.46 19.53 23.59
N SER A 360 -0.31 18.87 22.43
CA SER A 360 1.00 18.73 21.78
C SER A 360 1.59 20.09 21.33
N GLN A 361 0.75 20.96 20.76
CA GLN A 361 1.16 22.30 20.34
C GLN A 361 1.54 23.19 21.51
N LEU A 362 0.79 23.15 22.62
CA LEU A 362 1.12 23.91 23.82
C LEU A 362 2.47 23.50 24.39
N VAL A 363 2.71 22.19 24.54
CA VAL A 363 4.00 21.65 25.02
C VAL A 363 5.14 22.07 24.10
N GLN A 364 4.97 21.94 22.78
CA GLN A 364 5.99 22.32 21.80
C GLN A 364 6.31 23.82 21.86
N ARG A 365 5.29 24.68 21.98
CA ARG A 365 5.46 26.13 22.05
C ARG A 365 6.07 26.59 23.37
N LEU A 366 5.70 25.98 24.49
CA LEU A 366 6.33 26.24 25.78
C LEU A 366 7.82 25.86 25.75
N ASN A 367 8.16 24.67 25.23
CA ASN A 367 9.55 24.25 25.05
C ASN A 367 10.33 25.22 24.14
N ARG A 368 9.70 25.71 23.06
CA ARG A 368 10.33 26.70 22.17
C ARG A 368 10.54 28.05 22.86
N HIS A 369 9.55 28.53 23.61
CA HIS A 369 9.63 29.80 24.34
C HIS A 369 10.72 29.76 25.42
N PHE A 370 10.78 28.69 26.19
CA PHE A 370 11.78 28.50 27.25
C PHE A 370 13.07 27.83 26.78
N SER A 371 13.30 27.68 25.47
CA SER A 371 14.51 27.06 24.92
C SER A 371 15.81 27.74 25.35
N ARG A 372 15.76 29.03 25.70
CA ARG A 372 16.90 29.81 26.22
C ARG A 372 17.12 29.63 27.72
N HIS A 373 16.15 29.08 28.45
CA HIS A 373 16.24 28.82 29.88
C HIS A 373 16.64 27.37 30.10
N GLU A 374 17.82 27.15 30.69
CA GLU A 374 18.24 25.81 31.09
C GLU A 374 17.31 25.25 32.18
N GLY A 375 16.84 24.01 31.98
CA GLY A 375 16.04 23.29 32.98
C GLY A 375 14.53 23.53 32.95
N PHE A 376 13.95 24.06 31.87
CA PHE A 376 12.48 24.06 31.72
C PHE A 376 11.93 22.62 31.71
N THR A 377 10.90 22.37 32.51
CA THR A 377 10.20 21.08 32.56
C THR A 377 8.70 21.29 32.56
N CYS A 378 8.02 20.53 31.70
CA CYS A 378 6.57 20.41 31.68
C CYS A 378 6.23 19.00 32.15
N SER A 379 5.43 18.87 33.20
CA SER A 379 5.09 17.60 33.82
C SER A 379 3.60 17.34 33.84
N TYR A 380 3.23 16.07 33.73
CA TYR A 380 1.86 15.58 33.89
C TYR A 380 1.81 14.65 35.10
N SER A 381 0.84 14.88 36.00
CA SER A 381 0.74 14.19 37.29
C SER A 381 -0.61 13.50 37.53
N SER A 382 -1.51 13.53 36.56
CA SER A 382 -2.83 12.90 36.66
C SER A 382 -2.81 11.46 36.12
N SER A 383 -3.85 10.68 36.37
CA SER A 383 -3.99 9.34 35.80
C SER A 383 -4.19 9.38 34.29
N LEU A 384 -3.78 8.32 33.59
CA LEU A 384 -3.99 8.19 32.15
C LEU A 384 -5.45 7.78 31.85
N PRO A 385 -6.08 8.33 30.80
CA PRO A 385 -7.45 7.98 30.37
C PRO A 385 -7.47 6.64 29.61
N LEU A 386 -7.18 5.54 30.32
CA LEU A 386 -7.09 4.20 29.70
C LEU A 386 -8.47 3.66 29.28
N HIS A 387 -9.52 4.06 30.01
CA HIS A 387 -10.89 3.64 29.69
C HIS A 387 -11.30 4.16 28.31
N GLU A 388 -11.01 5.43 28.03
CA GLU A 388 -11.31 6.08 26.76
C GLU A 388 -10.46 5.49 25.63
N LEU A 389 -9.17 5.22 25.85
CA LEU A 389 -8.34 4.50 24.89
C LEU A 389 -8.94 3.14 24.53
N PHE A 390 -9.38 2.37 25.52
CA PHE A 390 -9.99 1.07 25.28
C PHE A 390 -11.36 1.13 24.62
N SER A 391 -12.10 2.21 24.83
CA SER A 391 -13.33 2.51 24.10
C SER A 391 -13.01 2.74 22.63
N GLU A 392 -12.07 3.64 22.31
CA GLU A 392 -11.68 3.96 20.92
C GLU A 392 -11.10 2.76 20.17
N ILE A 393 -10.24 1.96 20.83
CA ILE A 393 -9.73 0.71 20.26
C ILE A 393 -10.88 -0.27 19.95
N GLY A 394 -11.90 -0.32 20.81
CA GLY A 394 -13.09 -1.16 20.59
C GLY A 394 -13.92 -0.69 19.40
N THR A 395 -14.16 0.61 19.28
CA THR A 395 -14.89 1.22 18.17
C THR A 395 -14.16 0.98 16.83
N HIS A 396 -12.85 1.17 16.80
CA HIS A 396 -12.02 0.95 15.61
C HIS A 396 -12.10 -0.51 15.15
N PHE A 397 -11.86 -1.45 16.06
CA PHE A 397 -11.94 -2.89 15.79
C PHE A 397 -13.33 -3.30 15.28
N PHE A 398 -14.39 -2.74 15.85
CA PHE A 398 -15.76 -2.99 15.40
C PHE A 398 -15.99 -2.56 13.95
N PHE A 399 -15.58 -1.35 13.57
CA PHE A 399 -15.72 -0.89 12.18
C PHE A 399 -14.88 -1.71 11.21
N ARG A 400 -13.67 -2.13 11.61
CA ARG A 400 -12.82 -3.01 10.80
C ARG A 400 -13.45 -4.38 10.60
N GLU A 401 -14.06 -4.97 11.64
CA GLU A 401 -14.78 -6.24 11.52
C GLU A 401 -16.03 -6.11 10.63
N LYS A 402 -16.76 -4.99 10.75
CA LYS A 402 -17.92 -4.71 9.90
C LYS A 402 -17.50 -4.54 8.43
N ALA A 403 -16.43 -3.80 8.15
CA ALA A 403 -15.88 -3.64 6.80
C ALA A 403 -15.53 -5.00 6.19
N ARG A 404 -14.82 -5.86 6.92
CA ARG A 404 -14.48 -7.22 6.46
C ARG A 404 -15.72 -8.05 6.11
N LYS A 405 -16.77 -8.00 6.94
CA LYS A 405 -18.02 -8.75 6.68
C LYS A 405 -18.70 -8.28 5.40
N ILE A 406 -18.82 -6.97 5.19
CA ILE A 406 -19.42 -6.42 3.97
C ILE A 406 -18.56 -6.80 2.74
N GLN A 407 -17.22 -6.78 2.86
CA GLN A 407 -16.32 -7.18 1.77
C GLN A 407 -16.50 -8.66 1.39
N GLU A 408 -16.64 -9.55 2.38
CA GLU A 408 -16.94 -10.97 2.16
C GLU A 408 -18.30 -11.18 1.47
N GLU A 409 -19.34 -10.47 1.92
CA GLU A 409 -20.66 -10.50 1.30
C GLU A 409 -20.64 -9.99 -0.14
N LEU A 410 -19.94 -8.87 -0.39
CA LEU A 410 -19.77 -8.30 -1.73
C LEU A 410 -19.03 -9.28 -2.65
N GLY A 411 -18.02 -9.99 -2.14
CA GLY A 411 -17.31 -11.04 -2.87
C GLY A 411 -18.24 -12.21 -3.27
N GLN A 412 -19.13 -12.63 -2.37
CA GLN A 412 -20.13 -13.66 -2.66
C GLN A 412 -21.14 -13.18 -3.71
N ARG A 413 -21.71 -11.98 -3.55
CA ARG A 413 -22.68 -11.37 -4.49
C ARG A 413 -22.07 -11.17 -5.88
N THR A 414 -20.84 -10.68 -5.96
CA THR A 414 -20.11 -10.53 -7.23
C THR A 414 -19.87 -11.88 -7.92
N THR A 415 -19.58 -12.93 -7.14
CA THR A 415 -19.43 -14.28 -7.67
C THR A 415 -20.75 -14.80 -8.25
N GLN A 416 -21.87 -14.60 -7.54
CA GLN A 416 -23.20 -14.96 -8.02
C GLN A 416 -23.54 -14.21 -9.33
N PHE A 417 -23.32 -12.90 -9.35
CA PHE A 417 -23.51 -12.05 -10.54
C PHE A 417 -22.73 -12.59 -11.75
N ARG A 418 -21.45 -12.94 -11.58
CA ARG A 418 -20.62 -13.55 -12.64
C ARG A 418 -21.13 -14.92 -13.11
N VAL A 419 -21.72 -15.72 -12.23
CA VAL A 419 -22.32 -17.01 -12.61
C VAL A 419 -23.57 -16.79 -13.46
N ILE A 420 -24.41 -15.83 -13.08
CA ILE A 420 -25.63 -15.46 -13.82
C ILE A 420 -25.28 -14.91 -15.20
N GLN A 421 -24.31 -13.99 -15.28
CA GLN A 421 -23.81 -13.47 -16.56
C GLN A 421 -23.28 -14.57 -17.47
N ARG A 422 -22.47 -15.51 -16.94
CA ARG A 422 -21.99 -16.67 -17.71
C ARG A 422 -23.13 -17.54 -18.22
N ARG A 423 -24.18 -17.75 -17.40
CA ARG A 423 -25.36 -18.52 -17.79
C ARG A 423 -26.20 -17.81 -18.86
N LEU A 424 -26.36 -16.49 -18.75
CA LEU A 424 -27.04 -15.65 -19.75
C LEU A 424 -26.29 -15.68 -21.09
N LEU A 425 -24.97 -15.47 -21.09
CA LEU A 425 -24.15 -15.54 -22.30
C LEU A 425 -24.24 -16.91 -22.99
N ALA A 426 -24.21 -18.00 -22.22
CA ALA A 426 -24.37 -19.35 -22.76
C ALA A 426 -25.74 -19.53 -23.44
N LYS A 427 -26.80 -18.93 -22.88
CA LYS A 427 -28.15 -18.97 -23.45
C LYS A 427 -28.32 -18.04 -24.66
N PHE A 428 -27.69 -16.86 -24.67
CA PHE A 428 -27.69 -15.97 -25.84
C PHE A 428 -26.96 -16.57 -27.04
N LYS A 429 -25.99 -17.46 -26.81
CA LYS A 429 -25.28 -18.19 -27.86
C LYS A 429 -26.08 -19.38 -28.42
N ASP A 430 -27.13 -19.82 -27.72
CA ASP A 430 -27.98 -20.92 -28.17
C ASP A 430 -28.91 -20.43 -29.30
N LYS A 431 -29.06 -21.24 -30.35
CA LYS A 431 -29.93 -20.92 -31.50
C LYS A 431 -31.41 -21.11 -31.16
N THR A 432 -31.73 -21.72 -30.02
CA THR A 432 -33.10 -21.99 -29.59
C THR A 432 -33.59 -20.95 -28.57
N PRO A 433 -34.73 -20.28 -28.81
CA PRO A 433 -35.24 -19.25 -27.91
C PRO A 433 -35.82 -19.89 -26.64
N THR A 434 -35.07 -19.85 -25.54
CA THR A 434 -35.60 -20.17 -24.21
C THR A 434 -35.88 -18.89 -23.43
N PRO A 435 -36.96 -18.84 -22.62
CA PRO A 435 -37.34 -17.62 -21.91
C PRO A 435 -36.25 -17.21 -20.91
N LEU A 436 -35.82 -15.94 -21.01
CA LEU A 436 -34.73 -15.37 -20.21
C LEU A 436 -35.22 -14.54 -19.02
N THR A 437 -36.52 -14.30 -18.89
CA THR A 437 -37.13 -13.35 -17.94
C THR A 437 -36.68 -13.58 -16.50
N ASN A 438 -36.62 -14.83 -16.04
CA ASN A 438 -36.21 -15.16 -14.67
C ASN A 438 -34.73 -14.87 -14.41
N LEU A 439 -33.87 -15.03 -15.44
CA LEU A 439 -32.43 -14.74 -15.31
C LEU A 439 -32.16 -13.24 -15.41
N ASP A 440 -32.95 -12.49 -16.18
CA ASP A 440 -32.86 -11.03 -16.25
C ASP A 440 -33.30 -10.37 -14.93
N MET A 441 -34.41 -10.82 -14.32
CA MET A 441 -34.81 -10.36 -12.99
C MET A 441 -33.73 -10.64 -11.94
N LEU A 442 -33.19 -11.87 -11.92
CA LEU A 442 -32.15 -12.27 -10.97
C LEU A 442 -30.84 -11.49 -11.19
N LEU A 443 -30.49 -11.18 -12.45
CA LEU A 443 -29.36 -10.31 -12.77
C LEU A 443 -29.57 -8.89 -12.22
N LYS A 444 -30.76 -8.31 -12.41
CA LYS A 444 -31.12 -6.97 -11.91
C LYS A 444 -31.08 -6.91 -10.39
N GLU A 445 -31.66 -7.89 -9.71
CA GLU A 445 -31.62 -7.98 -8.24
C GLU A 445 -30.19 -8.12 -7.71
N ALA A 446 -29.39 -9.01 -8.30
CA ALA A 446 -27.98 -9.17 -7.92
C ALA A 446 -27.17 -7.89 -8.15
N TYR A 447 -27.45 -7.15 -9.23
CA TYR A 447 -26.83 -5.85 -9.49
C TYR A 447 -27.22 -4.80 -8.43
N GLN A 448 -28.51 -4.66 -8.11
CA GLN A 448 -28.99 -3.75 -7.07
C GLN A 448 -28.40 -4.08 -5.70
N GLN A 449 -28.27 -5.38 -5.38
CA GLN A 449 -27.64 -5.84 -4.15
C GLN A 449 -26.15 -5.53 -4.07
N ILE A 450 -25.44 -5.54 -5.21
CA ILE A 450 -24.03 -5.13 -5.29
C ILE A 450 -23.91 -3.63 -5.06
N LEU A 451 -24.77 -2.81 -5.69
CA LEU A 451 -24.77 -1.36 -5.50
C LEU A 451 -25.02 -1.01 -4.03
N ALA A 452 -26.08 -1.55 -3.41
CA ALA A 452 -26.39 -1.29 -2.01
C ALA A 452 -25.26 -1.70 -1.05
N SER A 453 -24.59 -2.83 -1.31
CA SER A 453 -23.42 -3.25 -0.51
C SER A 453 -22.18 -2.38 -0.76
N THR A 454 -22.07 -1.75 -1.94
CA THR A 454 -20.98 -0.81 -2.24
C THR A 454 -21.19 0.51 -1.51
N ASP A 455 -22.43 1.03 -1.50
CA ASP A 455 -22.80 2.23 -0.73
C ASP A 455 -22.56 2.01 0.77
N GLU A 456 -22.96 0.85 1.32
CA GLU A 456 -22.68 0.51 2.73
C GLU A 456 -21.17 0.39 3.01
N MET A 457 -20.40 -0.14 2.04
CA MET A 457 -18.94 -0.22 2.17
C MET A 457 -18.32 1.18 2.24
N GLU A 458 -18.75 2.11 1.40
CA GLU A 458 -18.25 3.50 1.41
C GLU A 458 -18.55 4.18 2.76
N GLU A 459 -19.77 4.04 3.29
CA GLU A 459 -20.14 4.60 4.59
C GLU A 459 -19.26 4.03 5.72
N ILE A 460 -19.03 2.72 5.71
CA ILE A 460 -18.18 2.05 6.71
C ILE A 460 -16.71 2.43 6.55
N GLN A 461 -16.19 2.60 5.35
CA GLN A 461 -14.83 3.09 5.12
C GLN A 461 -14.64 4.51 5.65
N GLN A 462 -15.62 5.39 5.46
CA GLN A 462 -15.60 6.73 6.05
C GLN A 462 -15.65 6.70 7.58
N ALA A 463 -16.51 5.85 8.17
CA ALA A 463 -16.59 5.67 9.61
C ALA A 463 -15.28 5.10 10.20
N LEU A 464 -14.67 4.13 9.53
CA LEU A 464 -13.39 3.55 9.90
C LEU A 464 -12.28 4.61 9.87
N LEU A 465 -12.21 5.44 8.83
CA LEU A 465 -11.24 6.52 8.73
C LEU A 465 -11.40 7.55 9.87
N ARG A 466 -12.63 7.91 10.25
CA ARG A 466 -12.88 8.78 11.42
C ARG A 466 -12.39 8.12 12.71
N SER A 467 -12.72 6.85 12.92
CA SER A 467 -12.30 6.10 14.11
C SER A 467 -10.78 5.92 14.18
N ARG A 468 -10.12 5.69 13.05
CA ARG A 468 -8.65 5.65 12.92
C ARG A 468 -8.00 6.95 13.39
N CYS A 469 -8.54 8.10 12.98
CA CYS A 469 -8.02 9.41 13.37
C CYS A 469 -8.23 9.66 14.88
N GLN A 470 -9.40 9.31 15.41
CA GLN A 470 -9.71 9.40 16.84
C GLN A 470 -8.78 8.54 17.70
N LEU A 471 -8.58 7.28 17.32
CA LEU A 471 -7.66 6.37 17.99
C LEU A 471 -6.21 6.88 17.91
N GLY A 472 -5.80 7.41 16.76
CA GLY A 472 -4.48 8.04 16.59
C GLY A 472 -4.27 9.23 17.53
N CYS A 473 -5.29 10.09 17.68
CA CYS A 473 -5.27 11.22 18.63
C CYS A 473 -5.14 10.76 20.08
N VAL A 474 -5.97 9.80 20.52
CA VAL A 474 -5.93 9.32 21.91
C VAL A 474 -4.62 8.59 22.22
N THR A 475 -4.13 7.77 21.28
CA THR A 475 -2.85 7.08 21.41
C THR A 475 -1.69 8.09 21.52
N ARG A 476 -1.68 9.10 20.66
CA ARG A 476 -0.66 10.17 20.71
C ARG A 476 -0.74 10.97 22.00
N LEU A 477 -1.94 11.29 22.49
CA LEU A 477 -2.13 12.01 23.75
C LEU A 477 -1.60 11.20 24.93
N ILE A 478 -1.83 9.88 24.97
CA ILE A 478 -1.31 9.00 26.02
C ILE A 478 0.21 8.91 25.97
N LEU A 479 0.80 8.77 24.77
CA LEU A 479 2.25 8.82 24.62
C LEU A 479 2.82 10.16 25.08
N LEU A 480 2.16 11.28 24.76
CA LEU A 480 2.59 12.60 25.22
C LEU A 480 2.50 12.71 26.75
N MET A 481 1.39 12.26 27.36
CA MET A 481 1.25 12.23 28.82
C MET A 481 2.33 11.39 29.47
N MET A 482 2.61 10.19 28.94
CA MET A 482 3.69 9.31 29.42
C MET A 482 5.06 9.96 29.32
N ARG A 483 5.34 10.69 28.23
CA ARG A 483 6.59 11.45 28.09
C ARG A 483 6.74 12.54 29.14
N LEU A 484 5.62 13.19 29.50
CA LEU A 484 5.57 14.25 30.50
C LEU A 484 5.51 13.71 31.94
N MET A 485 5.35 12.40 32.13
CA MET A 485 5.53 11.76 33.43
C MET A 485 7.03 11.57 33.64
N ASN A 486 7.63 12.37 34.54
CA ASN A 486 9.07 12.36 34.86
C ASN A 486 9.64 11.00 35.38
N THR A 487 8.83 9.94 35.40
CA THR A 487 9.20 8.59 35.81
C THR A 487 9.71 7.72 34.66
N VAL A 488 9.48 8.11 33.41
CA VAL A 488 9.78 7.31 32.21
C VAL A 488 11.17 7.66 31.66
N SER A 489 11.97 6.64 31.32
CA SER A 489 13.27 6.84 30.67
C SER A 489 13.10 7.10 29.16
N GLU A 490 14.00 7.88 28.55
CA GLU A 490 13.93 8.17 27.09
C GLU A 490 14.03 6.91 26.23
N GLU A 491 14.81 5.90 26.66
CA GLU A 491 14.88 4.61 25.96
C GLU A 491 13.57 3.83 26.05
N ASP A 492 12.97 3.73 27.25
CA ASP A 492 11.68 3.04 27.43
C ASP A 492 10.55 3.76 26.69
N TYR A 493 10.62 5.10 26.63
CA TYR A 493 9.70 5.90 25.85
C TYR A 493 9.85 5.65 24.35
N SER A 494 11.09 5.57 23.84
CA SER A 494 11.35 5.24 22.44
C SER A 494 10.85 3.83 22.08
N ASP A 495 11.12 2.84 22.93
CA ASP A 495 10.60 1.48 22.77
C ASP A 495 9.06 1.46 22.78
N LEU A 496 8.43 2.20 23.70
CA LEU A 496 6.97 2.33 23.78
C LEU A 496 6.39 3.02 22.54
N GLN A 497 7.01 4.10 22.07
CA GLN A 497 6.55 4.83 20.89
C GLN A 497 6.64 3.97 19.62
N ALA A 498 7.66 3.10 19.53
CA ALA A 498 7.78 2.14 18.44
C ALA A 498 6.75 1.00 18.55
N ALA A 499 6.49 0.50 19.76
CA ALA A 499 5.55 -0.60 19.99
C ALA A 499 4.08 -0.19 19.94
N LEU A 500 3.76 1.06 20.29
CA LEU A 500 2.42 1.66 20.26
C LEU A 500 2.41 2.85 19.29
N PRO A 501 2.38 2.61 17.97
CA PRO A 501 2.46 3.68 16.99
C PRO A 501 1.20 4.54 17.00
N SER A 502 1.36 5.87 17.12
CA SER A 502 0.24 6.83 17.02
C SER A 502 -0.36 6.94 15.61
N THR A 503 0.37 6.50 14.58
CA THR A 503 -0.15 6.39 13.22
C THR A 503 -0.87 5.06 13.07
N VAL A 504 -2.18 5.09 13.27
CA VAL A 504 -3.07 3.95 13.02
C VAL A 504 -3.17 3.74 11.50
N TYR A 505 -3.26 2.49 11.05
CA TYR A 505 -3.47 2.12 9.65
C TYR A 505 -4.32 0.86 9.54
N ASP A 506 -5.06 0.77 8.44
CA ASP A 506 -5.97 -0.33 8.14
C ASP A 506 -5.48 -1.01 6.87
N ALA A 507 -4.90 -2.20 7.01
CA ALA A 507 -4.63 -3.07 5.87
C ALA A 507 -5.53 -4.32 5.95
N GLU A 508 -5.81 -4.91 4.79
CA GLU A 508 -6.78 -6.01 4.65
C GLU A 508 -6.35 -7.26 5.45
N GLU A 509 -5.06 -7.61 5.40
CA GLU A 509 -4.53 -8.81 6.06
C GLU A 509 -4.01 -8.55 7.49
N GLN A 510 -3.34 -7.41 7.72
CA GLN A 510 -2.67 -7.09 8.99
C GLN A 510 -2.97 -5.65 9.42
N GLY A 511 -3.80 -5.46 10.43
CA GLY A 511 -4.16 -4.14 10.94
C GLY A 511 -3.25 -3.66 12.06
N TRP A 512 -3.53 -2.45 12.51
CA TRP A 512 -2.84 -1.83 13.63
C TRP A 512 -2.92 -2.66 14.93
N GLU A 513 -4.05 -3.31 15.21
CA GLU A 513 -4.24 -4.09 16.44
C GLU A 513 -3.31 -5.31 16.53
N GLU A 514 -3.20 -6.11 15.46
CA GLU A 514 -2.35 -7.30 15.45
C GLU A 514 -0.86 -6.95 15.59
N VAL A 515 -0.42 -5.94 14.84
CA VAL A 515 0.99 -5.50 14.84
C VAL A 515 1.36 -4.87 16.18
N THR A 516 0.47 -4.04 16.74
CA THR A 516 0.68 -3.43 18.06
C THR A 516 0.68 -4.49 19.16
N ASP A 517 -0.24 -5.46 19.14
CA ASP A 517 -0.26 -6.55 20.14
C ASP A 517 1.00 -7.41 20.09
N ALA A 518 1.50 -7.70 18.88
CA ALA A 518 2.75 -8.42 18.68
C ALA A 518 3.95 -7.65 19.26
N ALA A 519 4.04 -6.35 18.98
CA ALA A 519 5.11 -5.49 19.49
C ALA A 519 5.07 -5.33 21.01
N LEU A 520 3.89 -5.08 21.58
CA LEU A 520 3.69 -4.99 23.03
C LEU A 520 3.98 -6.33 23.73
N SER A 521 3.55 -7.45 23.12
CA SER A 521 3.86 -8.79 23.59
C SER A 521 5.37 -9.04 23.63
N HIS A 522 6.10 -8.62 22.59
CA HIS A 522 7.56 -8.73 22.55
C HIS A 522 8.20 -7.92 23.67
N LEU A 523 7.77 -6.66 23.84
CA LEU A 523 8.29 -5.74 24.85
C LEU A 523 8.04 -6.26 26.28
N LEU A 524 6.87 -6.85 26.55
CA LEU A 524 6.55 -7.48 27.84
C LEU A 524 7.38 -8.73 28.16
N ARG A 525 7.88 -9.43 27.13
CA ARG A 525 8.70 -10.65 27.26
C ARG A 525 10.20 -10.37 27.27
N THR A 526 10.61 -9.19 26.80
CA THR A 526 12.03 -8.78 26.69
C THR A 526 12.34 -7.66 27.67
N SER A 527 12.17 -6.40 27.24
CA SER A 527 12.55 -5.19 27.99
C SER A 527 11.80 -5.00 29.32
N LEU A 528 10.59 -5.55 29.45
CA LEU A 528 9.75 -5.40 30.65
C LEU A 528 9.42 -6.73 31.34
N ALA A 529 10.21 -7.78 31.14
CA ALA A 529 9.96 -9.10 31.74
C ALA A 529 9.95 -9.06 33.29
N LYS A 530 9.13 -9.91 33.92
CA LYS A 530 9.10 -10.07 35.38
C LYS A 530 10.07 -11.20 35.80
N GLY A 531 11.27 -10.84 36.24
CA GLY A 531 12.22 -11.74 36.92
C GLY A 531 13.26 -12.43 36.02
N SER A 532 14.33 -12.96 36.64
CA SER A 532 15.59 -13.41 36.01
C SER A 532 15.52 -14.69 35.16
N LYS A 533 14.33 -15.05 34.69
CA LYS A 533 14.16 -16.08 33.66
C LYS A 533 13.80 -15.36 32.37
N THR A 534 14.78 -14.74 31.72
CA THR A 534 14.73 -14.47 30.29
C THR A 534 14.44 -15.82 29.63
N SER A 535 13.18 -16.04 29.23
CA SER A 535 12.71 -17.35 28.79
C SER A 535 13.49 -17.74 27.55
N GLN A 536 14.45 -18.67 27.69
CA GLN A 536 15.34 -19.20 26.63
C GLN A 536 14.60 -19.94 25.49
N HIS A 537 13.29 -19.75 25.39
CA HIS A 537 12.43 -20.22 24.32
C HIS A 537 11.25 -19.22 24.21
N LEU A 538 11.51 -18.02 23.68
CA LEU A 538 10.42 -17.11 23.33
C LEU A 538 9.62 -17.77 22.21
N ALA A 539 8.43 -18.26 22.54
CA ALA A 539 7.49 -18.75 21.52
C ALA A 539 7.34 -17.70 20.42
N GLN A 540 7.50 -18.12 19.17
CA GLN A 540 7.42 -17.26 18.00
C GLN A 540 6.11 -16.45 18.06
N ILE A 541 6.22 -15.12 17.97
CA ILE A 541 5.06 -14.25 17.92
C ILE A 541 4.47 -14.42 16.53
N ALA A 542 3.37 -15.16 16.43
CA ALA A 542 2.61 -15.30 15.20
C ALA A 542 1.68 -14.07 15.05
N LEU A 543 1.68 -13.48 13.85
CA LEU A 543 0.73 -12.44 13.45
C LEU A 543 -0.57 -13.12 13.01
N GLU A 544 -1.37 -13.55 13.98
CA GLU A 544 -2.69 -14.12 13.73
C GLU A 544 -3.76 -13.03 13.78
N PRO A 545 -4.84 -13.13 12.96
CA PRO A 545 -5.93 -12.17 12.98
C PRO A 545 -6.54 -12.11 14.38
N MET A 546 -6.72 -10.89 14.91
CA MET A 546 -7.18 -10.71 16.28
C MET A 546 -8.66 -11.08 16.39
N LYS A 547 -8.96 -12.04 17.27
CA LYS A 547 -10.34 -12.49 17.55
C LYS A 547 -10.91 -11.90 18.84
N ASP A 548 -10.05 -11.53 19.79
CA ASP A 548 -10.46 -10.99 21.09
C ASP A 548 -9.56 -9.83 21.52
N ILE A 549 -10.18 -8.67 21.70
CA ILE A 549 -9.56 -7.41 22.08
C ILE A 549 -9.18 -7.35 23.57
N THR A 550 -9.74 -8.23 24.41
CA THR A 550 -9.52 -8.19 25.87
C THR A 550 -8.07 -8.48 26.24
N ARG A 551 -7.43 -9.42 25.51
CA ARG A 551 -6.00 -9.73 25.68
C ARG A 551 -5.13 -8.52 25.32
N PHE A 552 -5.44 -7.88 24.19
CA PHE A 552 -4.73 -6.69 23.71
C PHE A 552 -4.82 -5.53 24.72
N LYS A 553 -6.02 -5.23 25.21
CA LYS A 553 -6.24 -4.22 26.27
C LYS A 553 -5.42 -4.51 27.53
N LYS A 554 -5.35 -5.78 27.96
CA LYS A 554 -4.51 -6.21 29.10
C LYS A 554 -3.02 -6.00 28.84
N HIS A 555 -2.53 -6.29 27.64
CA HIS A 555 -1.13 -6.05 27.30
C HIS A 555 -0.80 -4.55 27.33
N ILE A 556 -1.65 -3.69 26.77
CA ILE A 556 -1.48 -2.22 26.84
C ILE A 556 -1.40 -1.76 28.30
N SER A 557 -2.38 -2.12 29.15
CA SER A 557 -2.36 -1.77 30.57
C SER A 557 -1.09 -2.25 31.26
N ALA A 558 -0.66 -3.49 30.99
CA ALA A 558 0.53 -4.06 31.61
C ALA A 558 1.83 -3.34 31.18
N VAL A 559 1.94 -2.91 29.92
CA VAL A 559 3.10 -2.14 29.44
C VAL A 559 3.13 -0.76 30.08
N LEU A 560 2.01 -0.02 30.04
CA LEU A 560 1.93 1.33 30.61
C LEU A 560 2.18 1.33 32.13
N ASP A 561 1.66 0.34 32.85
CA ASP A 561 1.91 0.17 34.29
C ASP A 561 3.37 -0.16 34.62
N ARG A 562 4.04 -0.98 33.80
CA ARG A 562 5.45 -1.36 34.03
C ARG A 562 6.40 -0.23 33.71
N ILE A 563 6.14 0.51 32.63
CA ILE A 563 6.96 1.67 32.25
C ILE A 563 6.79 2.80 33.25
N SER A 564 5.57 3.09 33.70
CA SER A 564 5.32 4.15 34.69
C SER A 564 5.95 3.89 36.06
N LYS A 565 6.13 2.62 36.45
CA LYS A 565 6.81 2.19 37.69
C LYS A 565 8.34 2.11 37.57
N GLY A 566 8.89 2.27 36.36
CA GLY A 566 10.32 2.15 36.06
C GLY A 566 10.75 0.71 35.78
N SER A 567 11.46 0.49 34.66
CA SER A 567 12.03 -0.81 34.32
C SER A 567 13.28 -1.11 35.18
N ASN A 568 13.39 -2.35 35.68
CA ASN A 568 14.60 -2.81 36.39
C ASN A 568 15.77 -2.91 35.40
N LYS A 569 16.68 -1.93 35.44
CA LYS A 569 17.83 -1.75 34.53
C LYS A 569 18.86 -2.90 34.49
N ALA A 570 18.68 -4.00 35.22
CA ALA A 570 19.74 -4.96 35.50
C ALA A 570 20.07 -5.96 34.36
N GLU A 571 19.20 -6.15 33.35
CA GLU A 571 19.37 -7.27 32.37
C GLU A 571 19.55 -6.84 30.91
N ARG A 572 19.57 -5.54 30.58
CA ARG A 572 19.61 -5.08 29.17
C ARG A 572 20.98 -5.19 28.46
N LYS A 573 22.08 -5.40 29.19
CA LYS A 573 23.44 -5.29 28.60
C LYS A 573 23.91 -6.49 27.76
N ASP A 574 23.25 -7.64 27.82
CA ASP A 574 23.78 -8.87 27.19
C ASP A 574 23.15 -9.24 25.84
N ASN A 575 22.10 -8.56 25.37
CA ASN A 575 21.33 -9.01 24.19
C ASN A 575 21.63 -8.28 22.87
N VAL A 576 22.48 -7.25 22.85
CA VAL A 576 22.89 -6.59 21.58
C VAL A 576 24.08 -7.32 20.93
N GLY A 577 24.81 -8.15 21.68
CA GLY A 577 25.99 -8.87 21.19
C GLY A 577 25.72 -10.12 20.34
N GLU A 578 24.52 -10.69 20.37
CA GLU A 578 24.27 -12.01 19.78
C GLU A 578 23.37 -12.05 18.52
N LEU A 579 22.87 -10.89 18.04
CA LEU A 579 22.07 -10.82 16.82
C LEU A 579 22.85 -10.37 15.56
N LEU A 580 24.15 -10.14 15.66
CA LEU A 580 25.05 -9.95 14.52
C LEU A 580 25.88 -11.22 14.28
N LYS A 581 25.22 -12.37 14.15
CA LYS A 581 25.80 -13.44 13.32
C LYS A 581 25.53 -13.01 11.87
N PRO A 582 26.56 -12.78 11.05
CA PRO A 582 26.32 -12.61 9.62
C PRO A 582 25.53 -13.83 9.17
N VAL A 583 24.46 -13.60 8.40
CA VAL A 583 23.83 -14.68 7.62
C VAL A 583 24.98 -15.43 7.00
N LYS A 584 25.16 -16.71 7.37
CA LYS A 584 26.22 -17.54 6.81
C LYS A 584 26.08 -17.43 5.31
N SER A 585 27.07 -16.78 4.70
CA SER A 585 27.48 -17.03 3.34
C SER A 585 27.32 -18.53 3.10
N VAL A 586 26.50 -18.89 2.12
CA VAL A 586 26.48 -20.24 1.59
C VAL A 586 27.92 -20.52 1.17
N SER A 587 28.63 -21.31 1.96
CA SER A 587 29.96 -21.78 1.60
C SER A 587 29.85 -22.70 0.39
N PRO A 588 30.89 -22.77 -0.46
CA PRO A 588 30.82 -23.46 -1.74
C PRO A 588 30.68 -24.97 -1.53
N ILE A 589 29.94 -25.61 -2.42
CA ILE A 589 29.95 -27.07 -2.59
C ILE A 589 31.39 -27.47 -2.99
N PRO A 590 32.05 -28.41 -2.30
CA PRO A 590 33.37 -28.90 -2.70
C PRO A 590 33.27 -29.72 -3.98
N GLU A 591 34.26 -29.56 -4.86
CA GLU A 591 34.48 -30.41 -6.02
C GLU A 591 34.79 -31.87 -5.60
N ALA A 592 34.17 -32.78 -6.34
CA ALA A 592 34.52 -34.17 -6.67
C ALA A 592 35.43 -34.98 -5.73
N GLY A 593 34.84 -36.04 -5.16
CA GLY A 593 35.52 -37.28 -4.80
C GLY A 593 34.72 -38.46 -5.34
N GLU A 594 35.37 -39.30 -6.16
CA GLU A 594 34.83 -40.49 -6.82
C GLU A 594 34.26 -41.53 -5.82
N GLY A 595 33.15 -42.17 -6.18
CA GLY A 595 32.62 -43.35 -5.49
C GLY A 595 31.15 -43.60 -5.81
N GLY A 596 30.87 -44.56 -6.68
CA GLY A 596 29.52 -44.87 -7.16
C GLY A 596 28.64 -45.61 -6.14
N HIS A 597 27.32 -45.44 -6.28
CA HIS A 597 26.28 -46.47 -6.15
C HIS A 597 24.92 -45.87 -6.54
N ASP A 598 24.11 -46.65 -7.26
CA ASP A 598 22.82 -46.30 -7.87
C ASP A 598 21.72 -45.89 -6.87
N GLU A 599 21.11 -44.71 -7.02
CA GLU A 599 19.76 -44.40 -6.55
C GLU A 599 19.03 -43.40 -7.49
N GLU A 600 17.74 -43.64 -7.74
CA GLU A 600 16.86 -42.87 -8.63
C GLU A 600 16.62 -41.41 -8.18
N PRO A 601 16.43 -40.45 -9.11
CA PRO A 601 16.22 -39.05 -8.72
C PRO A 601 14.78 -38.76 -8.26
N VAL A 602 14.66 -38.27 -7.03
CA VAL A 602 13.46 -37.63 -6.47
C VAL A 602 13.24 -36.26 -7.14
N VAL A 603 12.10 -36.09 -7.81
CA VAL A 603 11.71 -34.82 -8.44
C VAL A 603 11.09 -33.86 -7.40
N PRO A 604 11.53 -32.59 -7.30
CA PRO A 604 10.92 -31.60 -6.42
C PRO A 604 9.49 -31.21 -6.83
N VAL A 605 8.65 -30.97 -5.84
CA VAL A 605 7.22 -30.62 -5.95
C VAL A 605 7.04 -29.26 -6.64
N GLY A 606 6.98 -29.27 -7.97
CA GLY A 606 6.73 -28.07 -8.77
C GLY A 606 6.37 -28.33 -10.23
N SER A 607 6.42 -29.58 -10.71
CA SER A 607 6.28 -29.92 -12.13
C SER A 607 5.14 -30.89 -12.45
N GLN A 608 3.92 -30.63 -11.94
CA GLN A 608 2.72 -31.41 -12.33
C GLN A 608 1.46 -30.54 -12.49
N TYR A 609 1.57 -29.43 -13.22
CA TYR A 609 0.38 -28.76 -13.75
C TYR A 609 0.37 -28.85 -15.28
N GLY A 610 -0.44 -29.78 -15.80
CA GLY A 610 -0.83 -29.76 -17.21
C GLY A 610 -0.68 -31.07 -17.98
N GLU A 611 -1.24 -32.19 -17.52
CA GLU A 611 -1.52 -33.31 -18.43
C GLU A 611 -2.94 -33.84 -18.25
N ARG A 612 -3.75 -33.68 -19.31
CA ARG A 612 -4.99 -34.42 -19.53
C ARG A 612 -4.62 -35.80 -20.10
N ALA A 613 -4.93 -36.87 -19.40
CA ALA A 613 -4.93 -38.22 -19.95
C ALA A 613 -6.36 -38.67 -20.26
N VAL A 614 -6.60 -39.04 -21.52
CA VAL A 614 -7.82 -39.69 -22.02
C VAL A 614 -7.64 -41.21 -22.00
N SER A 615 -8.58 -41.88 -21.31
CA SER A 615 -9.12 -43.24 -21.56
C SER A 615 -8.27 -44.51 -21.31
N ALA A 616 -8.73 -45.36 -20.38
CA ALA A 616 -9.36 -46.69 -20.65
C ALA A 616 -9.53 -47.50 -19.34
N ASN A 617 -10.71 -47.49 -18.70
CA ASN A 617 -11.80 -48.50 -18.76
C ASN A 617 -11.83 -49.39 -17.48
N PRO A 618 -12.90 -50.17 -17.18
CA PRO A 618 -13.89 -49.78 -16.17
C PRO A 618 -14.14 -50.90 -15.13
N ARG A 619 -14.13 -50.61 -13.83
CA ARG A 619 -14.75 -51.44 -12.79
C ARG A 619 -14.66 -50.72 -11.44
N GLY A 620 -15.79 -50.58 -10.75
CA GLY A 620 -15.80 -50.17 -9.34
C GLY A 620 -16.43 -48.81 -9.04
N ARG A 621 -17.66 -48.56 -9.50
CA ARG A 621 -18.54 -47.52 -8.93
C ARG A 621 -19.83 -48.15 -8.42
N SER A 622 -19.76 -48.86 -7.30
CA SER A 622 -20.93 -49.35 -6.57
C SER A 622 -20.76 -49.41 -5.05
N ALA A 623 -19.76 -48.73 -4.46
CA ALA A 623 -19.46 -48.86 -3.02
C ALA A 623 -19.49 -47.57 -2.19
N ALA A 624 -19.65 -46.38 -2.80
CA ALA A 624 -19.62 -45.11 -2.07
C ALA A 624 -21.01 -44.48 -1.81
N LEU A 625 -22.08 -45.02 -2.44
CA LEU A 625 -23.46 -44.53 -2.26
C LEU A 625 -24.24 -45.28 -1.16
N LEU A 626 -23.62 -46.28 -0.52
CA LEU A 626 -24.23 -47.10 0.54
C LEU A 626 -23.78 -46.72 1.97
N LYS A 627 -22.94 -45.69 2.13
CA LYS A 627 -22.41 -45.26 3.45
C LYS A 627 -23.00 -43.96 3.99
N ALA A 628 -23.78 -43.22 3.20
CA ALA A 628 -24.52 -42.04 3.66
C ALA A 628 -25.95 -42.35 4.14
N HIS A 629 -26.44 -43.58 3.96
CA HIS A 629 -27.80 -44.00 4.32
C HIS A 629 -27.90 -44.79 5.64
N ARG A 630 -26.81 -44.85 6.43
CA ARG A 630 -26.72 -45.70 7.64
C ARG A 630 -26.37 -44.97 8.94
N ALA A 631 -26.36 -43.63 8.95
CA ALA A 631 -26.05 -42.83 10.15
C ALA A 631 -27.23 -41.97 10.64
N ALA A 632 -28.42 -42.15 10.08
CA ALA A 632 -29.64 -41.53 10.59
C ALA A 632 -30.74 -42.60 10.67
N GLN A 633 -30.81 -43.28 11.82
CA GLN A 633 -32.03 -43.81 12.45
C GLN A 633 -31.68 -44.88 13.51
N MET A 634 -32.09 -44.63 14.75
CA MET A 634 -32.71 -45.56 15.72
C MET A 634 -32.85 -44.83 17.07
N PRO A 635 -33.80 -45.17 17.95
CA PRO A 635 -35.17 -45.65 17.72
C PRO A 635 -36.22 -44.79 18.47
N VAL A 636 -37.50 -44.95 18.10
CA VAL A 636 -38.67 -44.41 18.82
C VAL A 636 -39.16 -45.46 19.83
N THR A 637 -39.59 -45.02 21.01
CA THR A 637 -40.46 -45.80 21.91
C THR A 637 -41.75 -45.06 22.23
N ASN A 638 -42.84 -45.72 21.85
CA ASN A 638 -44.18 -45.86 22.44
C ASN A 638 -45.17 -44.68 22.62
N ASP A 639 -46.23 -44.84 21.82
CA ASP A 639 -47.65 -45.00 22.17
C ASP A 639 -48.51 -43.80 22.61
N GLY A 640 -49.59 -43.60 21.84
CA GLY A 640 -50.76 -42.82 22.25
C GLY A 640 -51.77 -42.46 21.14
N LEU A 641 -52.50 -43.46 20.64
CA LEU A 641 -53.93 -43.42 20.25
C LEU A 641 -54.45 -42.52 19.08
N THR A 642 -54.81 -43.20 17.98
CA THR A 642 -56.10 -43.20 17.22
C THR A 642 -57.18 -42.14 17.55
N SER A 643 -58.06 -41.61 16.67
CA SER A 643 -58.32 -41.61 15.22
C SER A 643 -59.67 -40.88 14.96
N HIS A 644 -59.81 -40.16 13.81
CA HIS A 644 -61.05 -39.77 13.07
C HIS A 644 -61.98 -38.62 13.57
N PRO A 645 -62.88 -38.02 12.74
CA PRO A 645 -62.82 -37.64 11.30
C PRO A 645 -63.51 -36.27 10.91
N GLU A 646 -63.44 -35.91 9.60
CA GLU A 646 -64.42 -35.17 8.71
C GLU A 646 -64.97 -33.76 9.08
N ALA A 647 -64.77 -32.70 8.24
CA ALA A 647 -65.60 -32.23 7.09
C ALA A 647 -67.09 -31.93 7.45
N GLY A 648 -67.73 -30.78 7.18
CA GLY A 648 -67.45 -29.49 6.54
C GLY A 648 -68.74 -28.62 6.51
N VAL A 649 -68.68 -27.44 5.87
CA VAL A 649 -69.82 -26.56 5.43
C VAL A 649 -70.50 -25.76 6.59
N VAL A 650 -70.78 -24.45 6.53
CA VAL A 650 -71.90 -23.77 5.83
C VAL A 650 -71.72 -22.24 5.81
N THR A 651 -72.25 -21.67 4.75
CA THR A 651 -72.41 -20.30 4.22
C THR A 651 -73.40 -19.33 4.90
N LEU A 652 -73.10 -18.01 4.72
CA LEU A 652 -73.95 -16.84 4.30
C LEU A 652 -74.62 -15.83 5.28
N LYS A 653 -74.40 -14.53 4.95
CA LYS A 653 -75.29 -13.31 4.95
C LYS A 653 -75.65 -12.66 6.32
N THR A 654 -75.91 -11.35 6.55
CA THR A 654 -76.18 -10.05 5.82
C THR A 654 -76.18 -8.94 6.93
N ASP A 655 -75.59 -7.74 6.79
CA ASP A 655 -76.05 -6.42 6.26
C ASP A 655 -76.68 -5.40 7.28
N GLN A 656 -76.33 -4.11 7.08
CA GLN A 656 -76.89 -2.77 7.50
C GLN A 656 -76.58 -2.06 8.87
N GLY A 657 -75.93 -0.86 8.80
CA GLY A 657 -76.56 0.46 9.09
C GLY A 657 -76.10 1.43 10.24
N GLN A 658 -75.65 2.66 9.86
CA GLN A 658 -75.66 4.01 10.56
C GLN A 658 -74.57 4.36 11.64
N LYS A 659 -73.99 5.58 11.82
CA LYS A 659 -73.92 6.92 11.12
C LYS A 659 -72.78 7.81 11.76
N GLU A 660 -72.25 8.76 10.96
CA GLU A 660 -71.23 9.89 11.01
C GLU A 660 -71.18 10.93 12.19
N PRO A 661 -70.30 12.01 12.26
CA PRO A 661 -69.60 12.80 11.18
C PRO A 661 -68.19 13.49 11.42
N SER A 662 -67.67 14.14 10.34
CA SER A 662 -66.94 15.45 10.18
C SER A 662 -65.46 15.56 9.69
N ASP A 663 -65.29 15.88 8.37
CA ASP A 663 -64.53 16.96 7.64
C ASP A 663 -63.13 17.52 8.08
N PRO A 664 -62.35 18.27 7.23
CA PRO A 664 -62.10 18.26 5.75
C PRO A 664 -60.64 18.68 5.27
N GLN A 665 -60.41 18.64 3.93
CA GLN A 665 -59.49 19.46 3.06
C GLN A 665 -57.93 19.31 3.18
N VAL A 666 -57.05 19.33 2.15
CA VAL A 666 -56.88 20.22 0.96
C VAL A 666 -56.06 19.57 -0.21
N ALA A 667 -56.57 19.78 -1.44
CA ALA A 667 -56.01 20.00 -2.81
C ALA A 667 -54.68 19.41 -3.36
N LEU A 668 -54.82 18.79 -4.55
CA LEU A 668 -53.85 18.67 -5.65
C LEU A 668 -54.32 19.57 -6.83
N ILE A 669 -53.41 20.30 -7.46
CA ILE A 669 -53.66 21.16 -8.63
C ILE A 669 -53.16 20.45 -9.90
N GLU A 670 -53.99 20.53 -10.95
CA GLU A 670 -53.84 19.95 -12.30
C GLU A 670 -52.79 20.68 -13.16
N GLY A 671 -52.25 19.97 -14.16
CA GLY A 671 -51.30 20.47 -15.17
C GLY A 671 -51.93 21.29 -16.31
N PRO A 672 -51.18 21.51 -17.41
CA PRO A 672 -51.68 21.01 -18.70
C PRO A 672 -50.60 20.49 -19.70
N SER A 673 -50.97 19.39 -20.37
CA SER A 673 -50.85 19.00 -21.80
C SER A 673 -49.62 19.31 -22.68
N ASP A 674 -49.18 18.20 -23.33
CA ASP A 674 -48.84 18.01 -24.76
C ASP A 674 -47.68 18.78 -25.41
N VAL A 675 -46.54 18.09 -25.61
CA VAL A 675 -45.84 18.02 -26.91
C VAL A 675 -45.17 16.63 -27.04
N SER A 676 -45.47 15.94 -28.13
CA SER A 676 -44.91 14.65 -28.57
C SER A 676 -43.46 14.77 -29.08
N PRO A 677 -42.57 13.78 -28.83
CA PRO A 677 -41.31 13.68 -29.55
C PRO A 677 -41.42 12.70 -30.73
N SER A 678 -40.87 13.14 -31.86
CA SER A 678 -40.67 12.40 -33.09
C SER A 678 -39.66 11.25 -32.92
N ALA A 679 -39.91 10.20 -33.70
CA ALA A 679 -39.04 9.05 -33.91
C ALA A 679 -37.70 9.42 -34.58
N ASP A 680 -36.82 8.41 -34.61
CA ASP A 680 -35.54 8.31 -35.35
C ASP A 680 -34.31 8.73 -34.55
N ASP A 681 -33.65 7.78 -33.89
CA ASP A 681 -32.45 7.15 -34.48
C ASP A 681 -31.85 6.07 -33.54
N ASP A 682 -32.01 4.82 -33.97
CA ASP A 682 -31.17 3.68 -33.60
C ASP A 682 -29.81 3.82 -34.29
N ILE A 683 -28.71 3.96 -33.55
CA ILE A 683 -27.37 3.59 -34.06
C ILE A 683 -26.55 2.93 -32.94
N TRP A 684 -26.07 1.73 -33.26
CA TRP A 684 -25.20 0.84 -32.48
C TRP A 684 -23.78 1.38 -32.28
#